data_AF-A0A3P7Z054-F1
#
_entry.id   AF-A0A3P7Z054-F1
#
_cell.length_a   1.000
_cell.length_b   1.000
_cell.length_c   1.000
_cell.angle_alpha   90.00
_cell.angle_beta   90.00
_cell.angle_gamma   90.00
#
_symmetry.space_group_name_H-M   'P 1'
#
loop_
_entity.id
_entity.type
_entity.pdbx_description
1 polymer ?
#
loop_
_entity_poly.entity_id
_entity_poly.type
_entity_poly.pdbx_seq_one_letter_code
_entity_poly.pdbx_strand_id
1 'polypeptide(L)'
;MDGGLRTIYTNNIHVISVRGAGHYVPISRPAQALQVVRNFLNGFSYDNCLRMVNLGAAPLLPMYSYLNPSTSRRDADEIKNLPGLTFVPNFKQYSGYLNGSDKHRLHYWLVQAPSQFVAAPLLLWLNGGPGSSSVWGMLTENGPFRPNRDGKTLYENVYSWNRFADVLYLEAPHNVGYSYSTQADDNAYTDDQTADENYNALKDFFSIYPEYMGREFFVTGESYGGVYIPTLSRRLLQGIFTQELPINFKGIAIGNGELTTKYQVNSVIFQLYTYGLVGKTEYDALTSRCCAGVNDTTKCDFYTPYIYFDYLGNYHPKDGADPWNGYAKTREVTSSFSFQILGIVNDQVWNSLNDPYNVYQDCYQTYLDNNTTIPAPTTSTSPYVNTVSSDSLNGFPCWCDQAAAVYMNQPEVRRALHIPDSVQPWIVSNPTLNTLYYNRSYFEMDDELKFILTNYFYKTNNMHMLIYNGDTDQVCNHLGDQWLIEEVAANLSLTINGPNRSFQAVQKRRAWFYEIQYSYQPTLAGYEKIFQNNLHLVTVKGSGHLVPMDRPRVALQMIYNFVFNRSLSLVIPISTAPTALKPEYTGMGTCSETSYPSASPLPAILMPTAFAMLDDIVEEEEVLLNTDPANLTDKALADMITNLPGLTFNVSFRQFSGYLTSTDYPSDHLFYWFMESQNDPVNDPVVLWLNGGPGCSSLGGLLEELGPFHNNNDNGTTLFENIYSWNKRANVLFLEAPVGVGFSYTDTPASYHWSDDTTADNNAQAIKYFFEQVFPSYKHNEFFVTGESYAGVYGPTLSERLVKMIDAGVLDLNFKGMAIGNGILSEYLQTNSEVALQYGRGFNGIDDWNQLSLDCTAGMSNPIYFDYSSSSNTTCTKYLDYFLGTFDEAIIDPYNVYQDCFLTPRRITGRKLLKTAGRRRQALQRRRDAVIDALNATQAPQPLFTDNRAYSWSDSTDAFRGFPCFNDDNMQTYLNRPEVITAIHAKLLHRREWTDCS
;
A
#
# COMPACT_ATOMS: atom_id res chain seq x y z
N MET A 1 -7.70 -41.85 22.07
CA MET A 1 -7.83 -40.46 22.54
C MET A 1 -8.28 -40.51 23.99
N ASP A 2 -7.68 -39.68 24.85
CA ASP A 2 -8.01 -39.61 26.26
C ASP A 2 -9.38 -38.93 26.47
N GLY A 3 -10.36 -39.66 27.02
CA GLY A 3 -11.76 -39.23 27.16
C GLY A 3 -12.06 -38.41 28.41
N GLY A 4 -11.08 -38.29 29.32
CA GLY A 4 -11.23 -37.65 30.63
C GLY A 4 -10.84 -38.57 31.79
N LEU A 5 -10.93 -38.07 33.01
CA LEU A 5 -10.49 -38.76 34.23
C LEU A 5 -11.67 -39.35 34.99
N ARG A 6 -11.47 -40.49 35.65
CA ARG A 6 -12.46 -41.08 36.57
C ARG A 6 -11.85 -41.41 37.93
N THR A 7 -12.62 -41.21 38.98
CA THR A 7 -12.35 -41.68 40.35
C THR A 7 -13.57 -42.40 40.88
N ILE A 8 -13.40 -43.61 41.41
CA ILE A 8 -14.47 -44.43 41.98
C ILE A 8 -14.14 -44.62 43.47
N TYR A 9 -15.05 -44.18 44.36
CA TYR A 9 -14.89 -44.28 45.81
C TYR A 9 -15.57 -45.53 46.37
N THR A 10 -15.12 -45.99 47.53
CA THR A 10 -15.82 -47.01 48.33
C THR A 10 -17.24 -46.51 48.65
N ASN A 11 -18.26 -47.33 48.34
CA ASN A 11 -19.71 -47.01 48.32
C ASN A 11 -20.30 -46.49 47.00
N ASN A 12 -19.72 -46.82 45.84
CA ASN A 12 -20.27 -46.54 44.49
C ASN A 12 -20.50 -45.06 44.16
N ILE A 13 -19.70 -44.15 44.72
CA ILE A 13 -19.66 -42.75 44.29
C ILE A 13 -18.65 -42.64 43.14
N HIS A 14 -19.12 -42.20 41.97
CA HIS A 14 -18.31 -42.10 40.75
C HIS A 14 -18.17 -40.62 40.37
N VAL A 15 -16.93 -40.13 40.28
CA VAL A 15 -16.61 -38.78 39.80
C VAL A 15 -15.89 -38.91 38.46
N ILE A 16 -16.43 -38.27 37.43
CA ILE A 16 -15.96 -38.40 36.05
C ILE A 16 -15.84 -37.01 35.43
N SER A 17 -14.69 -36.72 34.82
CA SER A 17 -14.53 -35.58 33.93
C SER A 17 -14.65 -36.03 32.48
N VAL A 18 -15.28 -35.20 31.65
CA VAL A 18 -15.36 -35.42 30.20
C VAL A 18 -14.48 -34.37 29.54
N ARG A 19 -13.37 -34.80 28.95
CA ARG A 19 -12.35 -33.89 28.41
C ARG A 19 -12.94 -33.07 27.24
N GLY A 20 -12.80 -31.75 27.32
CA GLY A 20 -13.29 -30.82 26.29
C GLY A 20 -14.80 -30.57 26.29
N ALA A 21 -15.50 -30.86 27.39
CA ALA A 21 -16.90 -30.48 27.61
C ALA A 21 -16.98 -29.20 28.46
N GLY A 22 -17.91 -28.29 28.12
CA GLY A 22 -18.23 -27.10 28.91
C GLY A 22 -19.31 -27.36 29.97
N HIS A 23 -19.93 -26.30 30.52
CA HIS A 23 -21.01 -26.41 31.52
C HIS A 23 -22.17 -27.32 31.07
N TYR A 24 -22.46 -27.36 29.76
CA TYR A 24 -23.47 -28.23 29.15
C TYR A 24 -22.83 -29.46 28.51
N VAL A 25 -22.42 -30.42 29.34
CA VAL A 25 -21.69 -31.63 28.91
C VAL A 25 -22.42 -32.43 27.81
N PRO A 26 -23.75 -32.70 27.88
CA PRO A 26 -24.46 -33.44 26.84
C PRO A 26 -24.56 -32.71 25.50
N ILE A 27 -24.48 -31.37 25.47
CA ILE A 27 -24.51 -30.59 24.23
C ILE A 27 -23.12 -30.56 23.59
N SER A 28 -22.08 -30.36 24.42
CA SER A 28 -20.71 -30.14 23.93
C SER A 28 -19.96 -31.45 23.63
N ARG A 29 -20.28 -32.55 24.32
CA ARG A 29 -19.72 -33.90 24.07
C ARG A 29 -20.81 -34.98 24.15
N PRO A 30 -21.80 -34.98 23.24
CA PRO A 30 -22.99 -35.84 23.33
C PRO A 30 -22.68 -37.33 23.35
N ALA A 31 -21.71 -37.78 22.55
CA ALA A 31 -21.33 -39.20 22.51
C ALA A 31 -20.66 -39.65 23.81
N GLN A 32 -19.74 -38.86 24.35
CA GLN A 32 -19.04 -39.16 25.61
C GLN A 32 -19.99 -39.09 26.81
N ALA A 33 -20.90 -38.10 26.82
CA ALA A 33 -21.95 -38.00 27.84
C ALA A 33 -22.89 -39.22 27.82
N LEU A 34 -23.31 -39.64 26.62
CA LEU A 34 -24.15 -40.82 26.45
C LEU A 34 -23.43 -42.10 26.88
N GLN A 35 -22.15 -42.24 26.54
CA GLN A 35 -21.32 -43.37 26.99
C GLN A 35 -21.23 -43.41 28.52
N VAL A 36 -20.97 -42.27 29.16
CA VAL A 36 -20.90 -42.16 30.62
C VAL A 36 -22.23 -42.57 31.25
N VAL A 37 -23.35 -41.97 30.82
CA VAL A 37 -24.67 -42.26 31.41
C VAL A 37 -25.08 -43.71 31.17
N ARG A 38 -24.93 -44.23 29.96
CA ARG A 38 -25.27 -45.63 29.63
C ARG A 38 -24.46 -46.60 30.48
N ASN A 39 -23.14 -46.39 30.57
CA ASN A 39 -22.27 -47.31 31.31
C ASN A 39 -22.55 -47.25 32.81
N PHE A 40 -22.82 -46.06 33.34
CA PHE A 40 -23.27 -45.90 34.73
C PHE A 40 -24.57 -46.67 35.00
N LEU A 41 -25.60 -46.45 34.18
CA LEU A 41 -26.92 -47.07 34.36
C LEU A 41 -26.91 -48.60 34.25
N ASN A 42 -25.98 -49.16 33.48
CA ASN A 42 -25.88 -50.59 33.25
C ASN A 42 -24.73 -51.27 34.04
N GLY A 43 -24.04 -50.53 34.91
CA GLY A 43 -22.92 -51.05 35.68
C GLY A 43 -21.71 -51.49 34.83
N PHE A 44 -21.54 -50.91 33.64
CA PHE A 44 -20.40 -51.19 32.77
C PHE A 44 -19.20 -50.30 33.12
N SER A 45 -17.99 -50.75 32.75
CA SER A 45 -16.82 -49.87 32.76
C SER A 45 -17.07 -48.65 31.87
N TYR A 46 -16.63 -47.47 32.29
CA TYR A 46 -16.75 -46.25 31.48
C TYR A 46 -15.94 -46.31 30.18
N ASP A 47 -14.97 -47.22 30.08
CA ASP A 47 -14.22 -47.49 28.84
C ASP A 47 -15.04 -48.32 27.83
N ASN A 48 -16.21 -48.84 28.23
CA ASN A 48 -17.07 -49.60 27.34
C ASN A 48 -17.67 -48.68 26.26
N CYS A 49 -17.20 -48.82 25.03
CA CYS A 49 -17.61 -47.98 23.92
C CYS A 49 -19.08 -48.19 23.53
N LEU A 50 -19.68 -47.17 22.90
CA LEU A 50 -21.08 -47.18 22.46
C LEU A 50 -21.41 -48.15 21.31
N ARG A 51 -20.55 -49.14 21.02
CA ARG A 51 -20.64 -50.04 19.86
C ARG A 51 -21.93 -50.86 19.76
N MET A 52 -22.67 -51.00 20.88
CA MET A 52 -23.95 -51.72 20.95
C MET A 52 -25.16 -50.80 21.16
N VAL A 53 -24.97 -49.48 21.14
CA VAL A 53 -26.07 -48.52 21.10
C VAL A 53 -26.33 -48.20 19.64
N ASN A 54 -27.56 -48.39 19.17
CA ASN A 54 -27.94 -47.91 17.84
C ASN A 54 -27.93 -46.38 17.87
N LEU A 55 -26.82 -45.79 17.41
CA LEU A 55 -26.65 -44.34 17.24
C LEU A 55 -27.17 -43.86 15.87
N GLY A 56 -27.69 -44.77 15.04
CA GLY A 56 -28.36 -44.39 13.82
C GLY A 56 -29.58 -43.55 14.16
N ALA A 57 -29.66 -42.33 13.61
CA ALA A 57 -30.88 -41.56 13.66
C ALA A 57 -32.02 -42.44 13.12
N ALA A 58 -33.13 -42.51 13.85
CA ALA A 58 -34.32 -43.18 13.34
C ALA A 58 -34.70 -42.52 12.00
N PRO A 59 -35.10 -43.29 10.98
CA PRO A 59 -35.70 -42.70 9.79
C PRO A 59 -36.87 -41.82 10.24
N LEU A 60 -37.02 -40.66 9.60
CA LEU A 60 -38.23 -39.85 9.76
C LEU A 60 -39.46 -40.75 9.57
N LEU A 61 -40.48 -40.58 10.41
CA LEU A 61 -41.75 -41.32 10.24
C LEU A 61 -42.24 -41.15 8.79
N PRO A 62 -42.95 -42.12 8.19
CA PRO A 62 -43.36 -42.05 6.78
C PRO A 62 -44.17 -40.78 6.41
N MET A 63 -44.80 -40.11 7.38
CA MET A 63 -45.47 -38.82 7.17
C MET A 63 -44.52 -37.60 7.15
N TYR A 64 -43.30 -37.78 7.65
CA TYR A 64 -42.20 -36.81 7.63
C TYR A 64 -41.11 -37.19 6.61
N SER A 65 -41.11 -38.41 6.06
CA SER A 65 -40.19 -38.83 4.98
C SER A 65 -40.47 -38.15 3.63
N TYR A 66 -41.65 -37.53 3.49
CA TYR A 66 -42.03 -36.74 2.31
C TYR A 66 -42.00 -35.23 2.55
N LEU A 67 -41.46 -34.78 3.69
CA LEU A 67 -41.02 -33.40 3.87
C LEU A 67 -39.55 -33.25 3.41
N ASN A 68 -39.20 -33.79 2.24
CA ASN A 68 -38.34 -33.01 1.38
C ASN A 68 -39.31 -32.03 0.72
N PRO A 69 -39.46 -30.77 1.22
CA PRO A 69 -39.99 -29.75 0.33
C PRO A 69 -39.22 -29.89 -0.98
N SER A 70 -39.89 -29.81 -2.12
CA SER A 70 -39.20 -29.72 -3.40
C SER A 70 -38.46 -28.38 -3.42
N THR A 71 -37.35 -28.31 -2.70
CA THR A 71 -36.50 -27.14 -2.59
C THR A 71 -35.76 -27.06 -3.91
N SER A 72 -35.94 -25.95 -4.62
CA SER A 72 -35.17 -25.71 -5.83
C SER A 72 -33.68 -25.66 -5.49
N ARG A 73 -32.79 -25.97 -6.43
CA ARG A 73 -31.33 -25.87 -6.19
C ARG A 73 -30.94 -24.48 -5.66
N ARG A 74 -31.57 -23.43 -6.20
CA ARG A 74 -31.44 -22.06 -5.71
C ARG A 74 -31.76 -21.93 -4.22
N ASP A 75 -32.92 -22.44 -3.79
CA ASP A 75 -33.35 -22.33 -2.39
C ASP A 75 -32.49 -23.19 -1.45
N ALA A 76 -31.89 -24.27 -1.98
CA ALA A 76 -30.95 -25.12 -1.26
C ALA A 76 -29.58 -24.43 -1.07
N ASP A 77 -29.17 -23.61 -2.04
CA ASP A 77 -27.89 -22.89 -2.00
C ASP A 77 -27.97 -21.59 -1.17
N GLU A 78 -29.15 -21.10 -0.76
CA GLU A 78 -29.30 -19.83 -0.02
C GLU A 78 -28.64 -19.88 1.37
N ILE A 79 -27.67 -19.00 1.62
CA ILE A 79 -27.03 -18.84 2.92
C ILE A 79 -27.92 -17.97 3.81
N LYS A 80 -28.67 -18.60 4.71
CA LYS A 80 -29.59 -17.89 5.62
C LYS A 80 -28.90 -17.28 6.83
N ASN A 81 -27.90 -17.97 7.39
CA ASN A 81 -27.15 -17.52 8.56
C ASN A 81 -25.68 -17.82 8.34
N LEU A 82 -24.87 -16.78 8.17
CA LEU A 82 -23.42 -16.87 8.09
C LEU A 82 -22.81 -16.65 9.49
N PRO A 83 -22.13 -17.64 10.10
CA PRO A 83 -21.51 -17.50 11.42
C PRO A 83 -20.51 -16.34 11.49
N GLY A 84 -20.34 -15.73 12.67
CA GLY A 84 -19.33 -14.69 12.88
C GLY A 84 -19.60 -13.33 12.24
N LEU A 85 -20.67 -13.17 11.45
CA LEU A 85 -20.99 -11.90 10.81
C LEU A 85 -21.43 -10.84 11.83
N THR A 86 -20.75 -9.71 11.86
CA THR A 86 -20.95 -8.66 12.88
C THR A 86 -22.07 -7.66 12.56
N PHE A 87 -22.62 -7.69 11.35
CA PHE A 87 -23.72 -6.85 10.88
C PHE A 87 -24.80 -7.70 10.19
N VAL A 88 -25.98 -7.13 9.94
CA VAL A 88 -27.07 -7.81 9.21
C VAL A 88 -27.01 -7.41 7.72
N PRO A 89 -26.74 -8.35 6.80
CA PRO A 89 -26.79 -8.08 5.36
C PRO A 89 -28.19 -7.64 4.94
N ASN A 90 -28.26 -6.63 4.07
CA ASN A 90 -29.49 -6.21 3.41
C ASN A 90 -29.63 -6.79 1.98
N PHE A 91 -28.86 -7.84 1.68
CA PHE A 91 -28.83 -8.55 0.41
C PHE A 91 -28.87 -10.06 0.67
N LYS A 92 -29.26 -10.82 -0.36
CA LYS A 92 -29.19 -12.29 -0.31
C LYS A 92 -27.84 -12.79 -0.82
N GLN A 93 -27.50 -14.00 -0.38
CA GLN A 93 -26.29 -14.68 -0.80
C GLN A 93 -26.53 -16.18 -0.90
N TYR A 94 -25.83 -16.82 -1.83
CA TYR A 94 -25.99 -18.23 -2.15
C TYR A 94 -24.62 -18.86 -2.33
N SER A 95 -24.46 -20.08 -1.84
CA SER A 95 -23.24 -20.85 -2.06
C SER A 95 -23.58 -22.32 -2.27
N GLY A 96 -22.90 -22.92 -3.24
CA GLY A 96 -23.11 -24.28 -3.66
C GLY A 96 -22.08 -24.67 -4.72
N TYR A 97 -22.46 -25.59 -5.60
CA TYR A 97 -21.59 -26.10 -6.66
C TYR A 97 -22.22 -25.91 -8.02
N LEU A 98 -21.41 -25.66 -9.04
CA LEU A 98 -21.77 -25.64 -10.46
C LEU A 98 -21.06 -26.80 -11.19
N ASN A 99 -21.67 -27.31 -12.25
CA ASN A 99 -21.11 -28.40 -13.05
C ASN A 99 -20.11 -27.86 -14.07
N GLY A 100 -18.81 -28.03 -13.82
CA GLY A 100 -17.76 -27.73 -14.81
C GLY A 100 -17.59 -28.84 -15.85
N SER A 101 -17.71 -30.09 -15.41
CA SER A 101 -17.71 -31.29 -16.27
C SER A 101 -18.51 -32.42 -15.61
N ASP A 102 -18.56 -33.59 -16.21
CA ASP A 102 -19.20 -34.77 -15.60
C ASP A 102 -18.60 -35.11 -14.23
N LYS A 103 -17.29 -34.85 -14.07
CA LYS A 103 -16.52 -35.16 -12.87
C LYS A 103 -16.17 -33.97 -11.99
N HIS A 104 -16.18 -32.73 -12.50
CA HIS A 104 -15.76 -31.54 -11.75
C HIS A 104 -16.92 -30.71 -11.23
N ARG A 105 -16.82 -30.32 -9.95
CA ARG A 105 -17.78 -29.47 -9.25
C ARG A 105 -17.05 -28.20 -8.81
N LEU A 106 -17.47 -27.07 -9.37
CA LEU A 106 -16.88 -25.77 -9.06
C LEU A 106 -17.71 -25.08 -7.98
N HIS A 107 -17.11 -24.77 -6.83
CA HIS A 107 -17.74 -24.01 -5.77
C HIS A 107 -18.00 -22.58 -6.24
N TYR A 108 -19.18 -22.06 -5.89
CA TYR A 108 -19.51 -20.67 -6.13
C TYR A 108 -20.06 -20.01 -4.86
N TRP A 109 -19.88 -18.69 -4.80
CA TRP A 109 -20.56 -17.82 -3.85
C TRP A 109 -21.12 -16.61 -4.60
N LEU A 110 -22.44 -16.54 -4.74
CA LEU A 110 -23.16 -15.39 -5.30
C LEU A 110 -23.57 -14.46 -4.17
N VAL A 111 -23.17 -13.19 -4.23
CA VAL A 111 -23.67 -12.11 -3.36
C VAL A 111 -24.47 -11.12 -4.20
N GLN A 112 -25.73 -10.90 -3.83
CA GLN A 112 -26.59 -9.98 -4.57
C GLN A 112 -26.34 -8.53 -4.16
N ALA A 113 -26.72 -7.61 -5.04
CA ALA A 113 -26.88 -6.21 -4.75
C ALA A 113 -28.04 -5.98 -3.77
N PRO A 114 -27.99 -4.88 -2.99
CA PRO A 114 -29.13 -4.47 -2.17
C PRO A 114 -30.42 -4.37 -3.00
N SER A 115 -31.55 -4.73 -2.40
CA SER A 115 -32.85 -4.89 -3.08
C SER A 115 -33.35 -3.66 -3.85
N GLN A 116 -32.77 -2.49 -3.62
CA GLN A 116 -33.03 -1.26 -4.38
C GLN A 116 -32.51 -1.30 -5.83
N PHE A 117 -31.60 -2.22 -6.16
CA PHE A 117 -31.06 -2.43 -7.51
C PHE A 117 -31.73 -3.62 -8.21
N VAL A 118 -33.03 -3.49 -8.52
CA VAL A 118 -33.90 -4.58 -9.02
C VAL A 118 -33.41 -5.26 -10.32
N ALA A 119 -32.58 -4.57 -11.11
CA ALA A 119 -31.97 -5.07 -12.35
C ALA A 119 -30.44 -4.88 -12.35
N ALA A 120 -29.79 -5.10 -11.20
CA ALA A 120 -28.34 -4.99 -11.07
C ALA A 120 -27.60 -5.86 -12.12
N PRO A 121 -26.51 -5.35 -12.73
CA PRO A 121 -25.65 -6.15 -13.59
C PRO A 121 -25.04 -7.32 -12.81
N LEU A 122 -24.67 -8.38 -13.52
CA LEU A 122 -23.97 -9.54 -12.96
C LEU A 122 -22.47 -9.44 -13.30
N LEU A 123 -21.63 -9.50 -12.28
CA LEU A 123 -20.18 -9.62 -12.43
C LEU A 123 -19.76 -11.03 -12.04
N LEU A 124 -19.08 -11.75 -12.92
CA LEU A 124 -18.26 -12.90 -12.53
C LEU A 124 -16.91 -12.37 -12.02
N TRP A 125 -16.42 -12.87 -10.90
CA TRP A 125 -15.07 -12.61 -10.39
C TRP A 125 -14.23 -13.90 -10.37
N LEU A 126 -13.04 -13.82 -10.96
CA LEU A 126 -12.03 -14.88 -10.98
C LEU A 126 -10.70 -14.34 -10.45
N ASN A 127 -10.26 -14.84 -9.29
CA ASN A 127 -8.86 -14.65 -8.88
C ASN A 127 -7.93 -15.52 -9.76
N GLY A 128 -6.62 -15.24 -9.70
CA GLY A 128 -5.60 -15.91 -10.50
C GLY A 128 -4.90 -17.08 -9.80
N GLY A 129 -3.58 -16.94 -9.61
CA GLY A 129 -2.68 -17.96 -9.06
C GLY A 129 -1.65 -18.44 -10.08
N PRO A 130 -1.98 -19.34 -11.02
CA PRO A 130 -3.23 -20.09 -11.14
C PRO A 130 -3.47 -21.00 -9.94
N GLY A 131 -4.74 -21.19 -9.56
CA GLY A 131 -5.11 -22.04 -8.42
C GLY A 131 -5.41 -21.31 -7.11
N SER A 132 -5.61 -19.99 -7.16
CA SER A 132 -6.05 -19.19 -6.01
C SER A 132 -7.58 -19.11 -5.96
N SER A 133 -8.13 -19.12 -4.76
CA SER A 133 -9.57 -19.05 -4.52
C SER A 133 -10.18 -17.70 -4.90
N SER A 134 -11.29 -17.69 -5.63
CA SER A 134 -12.08 -16.47 -5.86
C SER A 134 -12.81 -15.97 -4.61
N VAL A 135 -13.02 -16.85 -3.62
CA VAL A 135 -13.57 -16.49 -2.31
C VAL A 135 -12.54 -15.78 -1.44
N TRP A 136 -11.24 -15.99 -1.68
CA TRP A 136 -10.20 -15.18 -1.06
C TRP A 136 -10.34 -13.72 -1.48
N GLY A 137 -10.41 -13.42 -2.79
CA GLY A 137 -10.62 -12.04 -3.25
C GLY A 137 -11.95 -11.43 -2.80
N MET A 138 -12.99 -12.24 -2.61
CA MET A 138 -14.21 -11.78 -1.93
C MET A 138 -13.92 -11.26 -0.51
N LEU A 139 -13.13 -11.99 0.27
CA LEU A 139 -12.86 -11.68 1.68
C LEU A 139 -11.79 -10.59 1.87
N THR A 140 -10.85 -10.44 0.93
CA THR A 140 -9.69 -9.55 1.07
C THR A 140 -9.72 -8.35 0.14
N GLU A 141 -10.52 -8.37 -0.94
CA GLU A 141 -10.54 -7.30 -1.94
C GLU A 141 -11.91 -6.63 -2.14
N ASN A 142 -12.86 -7.25 -2.85
CA ASN A 142 -14.03 -6.53 -3.36
C ASN A 142 -15.39 -7.08 -2.91
N GLY A 143 -15.41 -8.14 -2.10
CA GLY A 143 -16.64 -8.70 -1.54
C GLY A 143 -17.14 -7.95 -0.32
N PRO A 144 -18.36 -8.26 0.16
CA PRO A 144 -19.04 -7.51 1.21
C PRO A 144 -18.48 -7.72 2.61
N PHE A 145 -17.52 -8.63 2.77
CA PHE A 145 -17.03 -9.08 4.05
C PHE A 145 -15.51 -8.95 4.13
N ARG A 146 -15.02 -8.64 5.33
CA ARG A 146 -13.61 -8.69 5.70
C ARG A 146 -13.41 -9.58 6.93
N PRO A 147 -12.41 -10.46 6.96
CA PRO A 147 -12.10 -11.23 8.16
C PRO A 147 -11.51 -10.31 9.22
N ASN A 148 -11.89 -10.52 10.48
CA ASN A 148 -11.18 -9.95 11.62
C ASN A 148 -9.94 -10.78 11.97
N ARG A 149 -8.98 -10.19 12.68
CA ARG A 149 -7.76 -10.86 13.18
C ARG A 149 -8.02 -12.14 13.99
N ASP A 150 -9.22 -12.28 14.56
CA ASP A 150 -9.61 -13.48 15.31
C ASP A 150 -9.84 -14.73 14.43
N GLY A 151 -9.92 -14.55 13.11
CA GLY A 151 -10.26 -15.60 12.13
C GLY A 151 -11.65 -16.20 12.36
N LYS A 152 -12.52 -15.53 13.13
CA LYS A 152 -13.82 -16.05 13.57
C LYS A 152 -14.97 -15.14 13.18
N THR A 153 -14.73 -13.83 13.12
CA THR A 153 -15.76 -12.85 12.82
C THR A 153 -15.48 -12.12 11.50
N LEU A 154 -16.56 -11.67 10.85
CA LEU A 154 -16.50 -10.87 9.62
C LEU A 154 -17.09 -9.48 9.85
N TYR A 155 -16.38 -8.44 9.43
CA TYR A 155 -16.90 -7.07 9.38
C TYR A 155 -17.26 -6.64 7.95
N GLU A 156 -18.02 -5.56 7.82
CA GLU A 156 -18.51 -5.07 6.53
C GLU A 156 -17.39 -4.41 5.71
N ASN A 157 -17.28 -4.79 4.43
CA ASN A 157 -16.58 -3.98 3.44
C ASN A 157 -17.55 -2.94 2.86
N VAL A 158 -17.41 -1.68 3.27
CA VAL A 158 -18.26 -0.59 2.78
C VAL A 158 -18.02 -0.22 1.31
N TYR A 159 -16.94 -0.73 0.72
CA TYR A 159 -16.54 -0.49 -0.66
C TYR A 159 -16.77 -1.70 -1.59
N SER A 160 -17.54 -2.69 -1.14
CA SER A 160 -17.79 -3.89 -1.94
C SER A 160 -18.45 -3.59 -3.28
N TRP A 161 -18.06 -4.35 -4.30
CA TRP A 161 -18.67 -4.26 -5.63
C TRP A 161 -20.13 -4.72 -5.65
N ASN A 162 -20.56 -5.50 -4.66
CA ASN A 162 -21.97 -5.85 -4.53
C ASN A 162 -22.87 -4.65 -4.17
N ARG A 163 -22.31 -3.46 -3.92
CA ARG A 163 -23.10 -2.24 -3.69
C ARG A 163 -23.94 -1.81 -4.90
N PHE A 164 -23.59 -2.24 -6.11
CA PHE A 164 -24.33 -1.91 -7.34
C PHE A 164 -24.56 -3.10 -8.28
N ALA A 165 -23.86 -4.21 -8.07
CA ALA A 165 -23.91 -5.39 -8.93
C ALA A 165 -24.20 -6.67 -8.12
N ASP A 166 -24.77 -7.67 -8.77
CA ASP A 166 -24.72 -9.04 -8.27
C ASP A 166 -23.33 -9.60 -8.61
N VAL A 167 -22.59 -10.16 -7.66
CA VAL A 167 -21.22 -10.66 -7.88
C VAL A 167 -21.15 -12.16 -7.62
N LEU A 168 -20.72 -12.90 -8.64
CA LEU A 168 -20.51 -14.35 -8.62
C LEU A 168 -19.02 -14.62 -8.46
N TYR A 169 -18.60 -15.08 -7.28
CA TYR A 169 -17.25 -15.57 -7.03
C TYR A 169 -17.21 -17.05 -7.38
N LEU A 170 -16.41 -17.43 -8.38
CA LEU A 170 -16.30 -18.81 -8.85
C LEU A 170 -14.91 -19.35 -8.53
N GLU A 171 -14.81 -20.36 -7.68
CA GLU A 171 -13.53 -21.02 -7.40
C GLU A 171 -13.21 -21.98 -8.56
N ALA A 172 -12.18 -21.66 -9.33
CA ALA A 172 -11.75 -22.44 -10.48
C ALA A 172 -10.23 -22.37 -10.61
N PRO A 173 -9.56 -23.38 -11.17
CA PRO A 173 -10.06 -24.67 -11.66
C PRO A 173 -10.56 -25.63 -10.56
N HIS A 174 -10.92 -26.87 -10.92
CA HIS A 174 -11.25 -27.91 -9.93
C HIS A 174 -10.11 -28.11 -8.91
N ASN A 175 -10.45 -28.47 -7.68
CA ASN A 175 -9.55 -28.57 -6.52
C ASN A 175 -9.03 -27.23 -5.94
N VAL A 176 -9.44 -26.08 -6.48
CA VAL A 176 -9.20 -24.75 -5.87
C VAL A 176 -10.25 -24.45 -4.81
N GLY A 177 -9.80 -23.98 -3.64
CA GLY A 177 -10.70 -23.66 -2.52
C GLY A 177 -11.53 -24.88 -2.14
N TYR A 178 -12.84 -24.81 -2.36
CA TYR A 178 -13.81 -25.88 -2.17
C TYR A 178 -14.28 -26.57 -3.44
N SER A 179 -13.85 -26.13 -4.62
CA SER A 179 -14.05 -26.88 -5.86
C SER A 179 -13.34 -28.23 -5.80
N TYR A 180 -13.88 -29.25 -6.44
CA TYR A 180 -13.32 -30.61 -6.34
C TYR A 180 -13.63 -31.48 -7.57
N SER A 181 -12.81 -32.52 -7.76
CA SER A 181 -13.15 -33.64 -8.65
C SER A 181 -13.82 -34.78 -7.89
N THR A 182 -14.83 -35.38 -8.51
CA THR A 182 -15.46 -36.62 -8.04
C THR A 182 -14.63 -37.86 -8.33
N GLN A 183 -13.54 -37.73 -9.10
CA GLN A 183 -12.56 -38.78 -9.33
C GLN A 183 -11.32 -38.57 -8.45
N ALA A 184 -10.82 -39.65 -7.85
CA ALA A 184 -9.59 -39.59 -7.07
C ALA A 184 -8.39 -39.31 -7.97
N ASP A 185 -7.41 -38.57 -7.43
CA ASP A 185 -6.12 -38.24 -8.07
C ASP A 185 -6.20 -37.41 -9.36
N ASP A 186 -7.37 -36.81 -9.62
CA ASP A 186 -7.64 -35.96 -10.77
C ASP A 186 -7.30 -34.50 -10.43
N ASN A 187 -6.04 -34.14 -10.66
CA ASN A 187 -5.45 -32.85 -10.27
C ASN A 187 -4.95 -32.02 -11.45
N ALA A 188 -4.69 -32.65 -12.60
CA ALA A 188 -4.09 -31.97 -13.74
C ALA A 188 -5.11 -31.12 -14.49
N TYR A 189 -4.70 -29.91 -14.88
CA TYR A 189 -5.55 -29.00 -15.64
C TYR A 189 -4.75 -28.13 -16.62
N THR A 190 -5.45 -27.62 -17.63
CA THR A 190 -4.93 -26.66 -18.60
C THR A 190 -5.79 -25.39 -18.63
N ASP A 191 -5.32 -24.35 -19.30
CA ASP A 191 -6.09 -23.11 -19.48
C ASP A 191 -7.37 -23.37 -20.29
N ASP A 192 -7.26 -24.13 -21.39
CA ASP A 192 -8.40 -24.50 -22.24
C ASP A 192 -9.46 -25.30 -21.47
N GLN A 193 -9.02 -26.29 -20.69
CA GLN A 193 -9.91 -27.08 -19.85
C GLN A 193 -10.61 -26.18 -18.82
N THR A 194 -9.88 -25.27 -18.19
CA THR A 194 -10.44 -24.33 -17.21
C THR A 194 -11.48 -23.41 -17.86
N ALA A 195 -11.21 -22.91 -19.07
CA ALA A 195 -12.15 -22.08 -19.82
C ALA A 195 -13.44 -22.84 -20.20
N ASP A 196 -13.31 -24.10 -20.65
CA ASP A 196 -14.47 -24.95 -20.96
C ASP A 196 -15.28 -25.30 -19.71
N GLU A 197 -14.62 -25.60 -18.59
CA GLU A 197 -15.27 -25.89 -17.32
C GLU A 197 -15.99 -24.67 -16.74
N ASN A 198 -15.37 -23.49 -16.81
CA ASN A 198 -16.00 -22.24 -16.41
C ASN A 198 -17.20 -21.90 -17.29
N TYR A 199 -17.11 -22.14 -18.61
CA TYR A 199 -18.24 -21.98 -19.53
C TYR A 199 -19.40 -22.92 -19.19
N ASN A 200 -19.12 -24.19 -18.89
CA ASN A 200 -20.13 -25.16 -18.45
C ASN A 200 -20.75 -24.79 -17.11
N ALA A 201 -19.93 -24.33 -16.16
CA ALA A 201 -20.40 -23.84 -14.87
C ALA A 201 -21.32 -22.64 -15.02
N LEU A 202 -21.03 -21.71 -15.94
CA LEU A 202 -21.92 -20.59 -16.25
C LEU A 202 -23.24 -21.05 -16.89
N LYS A 203 -23.22 -22.01 -17.82
CA LYS A 203 -24.47 -22.61 -18.35
C LYS A 203 -25.33 -23.18 -17.22
N ASP A 204 -24.70 -23.91 -16.30
CA ASP A 204 -25.37 -24.48 -15.13
C ASP A 204 -25.90 -23.37 -14.21
N PHE A 205 -25.12 -22.32 -13.96
CA PHE A 205 -25.53 -21.15 -13.17
C PHE A 205 -26.77 -20.46 -13.76
N PHE A 206 -26.78 -20.14 -15.06
CA PHE A 206 -27.93 -19.51 -15.71
C PHE A 206 -29.16 -20.43 -15.78
N SER A 207 -28.99 -21.74 -15.65
CA SER A 207 -30.11 -22.66 -15.48
C SER A 207 -30.75 -22.59 -14.10
N ILE A 208 -29.96 -22.31 -13.05
CA ILE A 208 -30.42 -22.15 -11.66
C ILE A 208 -31.04 -20.76 -11.46
N TYR A 209 -30.43 -19.75 -12.08
CA TYR A 209 -30.81 -18.34 -11.97
C TYR A 209 -31.15 -17.73 -13.35
N PRO A 210 -32.22 -18.19 -14.01
CA PRO A 210 -32.58 -17.77 -15.36
C PRO A 210 -32.87 -16.27 -15.49
N GLU A 211 -33.19 -15.59 -14.38
CA GLU A 211 -33.37 -14.14 -14.36
C GLU A 211 -32.11 -13.35 -14.76
N TYR A 212 -30.92 -13.95 -14.67
CA TYR A 212 -29.67 -13.29 -15.05
C TYR A 212 -29.37 -13.33 -16.54
N MET A 213 -30.01 -14.22 -17.32
CA MET A 213 -29.71 -14.33 -18.76
C MET A 213 -29.93 -13.02 -19.52
N GLY A 214 -30.93 -12.23 -19.12
CA GLY A 214 -31.23 -10.92 -19.71
C GLY A 214 -30.46 -9.75 -19.09
N ARG A 215 -29.81 -9.93 -17.93
CA ARG A 215 -29.09 -8.85 -17.25
C ARG A 215 -27.73 -8.65 -17.89
N GLU A 216 -27.23 -7.43 -17.83
CA GLU A 216 -25.87 -7.12 -18.29
C GLU A 216 -24.87 -7.96 -17.51
N PHE A 217 -24.08 -8.77 -18.22
CA PHE A 217 -23.12 -9.68 -17.65
C PHE A 217 -21.70 -9.26 -18.01
N PHE A 218 -20.81 -9.21 -17.03
CA PHE A 218 -19.39 -8.92 -17.22
C PHE A 218 -18.54 -10.03 -16.59
N VAL A 219 -17.41 -10.32 -17.23
CA VAL A 219 -16.40 -11.22 -16.67
C VAL A 219 -15.25 -10.39 -16.15
N THR A 220 -14.99 -10.49 -14.85
CA THR A 220 -13.98 -9.69 -14.15
C THR A 220 -13.03 -10.58 -13.35
N GLY A 221 -11.87 -10.06 -13.01
CA GLY A 221 -10.89 -10.79 -12.21
C GLY A 221 -9.50 -10.18 -12.34
N GLU A 222 -8.50 -10.91 -11.88
CA GLU A 222 -7.16 -10.36 -11.67
C GLU A 222 -6.03 -11.38 -11.86
N SER A 223 -4.78 -10.92 -11.96
CA SER A 223 -3.60 -11.78 -11.96
C SER A 223 -3.65 -12.78 -13.12
N TYR A 224 -3.51 -14.08 -12.85
CA TYR A 224 -3.74 -15.15 -13.84
C TYR A 224 -5.17 -15.15 -14.46
N GLY A 225 -6.11 -14.39 -13.89
CA GLY A 225 -7.35 -13.98 -14.54
C GLY A 225 -7.12 -13.31 -15.90
N GLY A 226 -5.93 -12.73 -16.15
CA GLY A 226 -5.46 -12.29 -17.46
C GLY A 226 -5.46 -13.39 -18.53
N VAL A 227 -5.34 -14.66 -18.14
CA VAL A 227 -5.51 -15.82 -19.03
C VAL A 227 -6.93 -16.36 -18.98
N TYR A 228 -7.51 -16.51 -17.78
CA TYR A 228 -8.86 -17.08 -17.62
C TYR A 228 -9.96 -16.26 -18.28
N ILE A 229 -9.88 -14.94 -18.18
CA ILE A 229 -10.94 -14.04 -18.64
C ILE A 229 -11.00 -14.00 -20.17
N PRO A 230 -9.90 -13.80 -20.93
CA PRO A 230 -9.97 -13.81 -22.39
C PRO A 230 -10.32 -15.18 -22.97
N THR A 231 -9.78 -16.27 -22.42
CA THR A 231 -10.11 -17.64 -22.87
C THR A 231 -11.59 -17.98 -22.64
N LEU A 232 -12.13 -17.69 -21.44
CA LEU A 232 -13.56 -17.83 -21.15
C LEU A 232 -14.42 -16.93 -22.06
N SER A 233 -14.00 -15.69 -22.30
CA SER A 233 -14.73 -14.74 -23.14
C SER A 233 -14.82 -15.21 -24.59
N ARG A 234 -13.74 -15.81 -25.13
CA ARG A 234 -13.77 -16.48 -26.43
C ARG A 234 -14.84 -17.57 -26.46
N ARG A 235 -14.91 -18.43 -25.44
CA ARG A 235 -15.93 -19.49 -25.34
C ARG A 235 -17.35 -18.94 -25.21
N LEU A 236 -17.56 -17.89 -24.41
CA LEU A 236 -18.85 -17.21 -24.29
C LEU A 236 -19.34 -16.61 -25.62
N LEU A 237 -18.46 -15.91 -26.35
CA LEU A 237 -18.80 -15.35 -27.67
C LEU A 237 -19.16 -16.45 -28.69
N GLN A 238 -18.49 -17.60 -28.64
CA GLN A 238 -18.85 -18.76 -29.45
C GLN A 238 -20.20 -19.37 -29.02
N GLY A 239 -20.48 -19.45 -27.72
CA GLY A 239 -21.77 -19.88 -27.18
C GLY A 239 -22.93 -18.97 -27.60
N ILE A 240 -22.73 -17.66 -27.61
CA ILE A 240 -23.69 -16.67 -28.10
C ILE A 240 -23.92 -16.84 -29.60
N PHE A 241 -22.85 -17.01 -30.39
CA PHE A 241 -22.94 -17.25 -31.83
C PHE A 241 -23.75 -18.50 -32.17
N THR A 242 -23.50 -19.59 -31.45
CA THR A 242 -24.15 -20.89 -31.63
C THR A 242 -25.52 -21.01 -30.97
N GLN A 243 -25.95 -19.97 -30.23
CA GLN A 243 -27.18 -19.94 -29.43
C GLN A 243 -27.22 -20.99 -28.29
N GLU A 244 -26.06 -21.53 -27.90
CA GLU A 244 -25.96 -22.47 -26.77
C GLU A 244 -26.13 -21.75 -25.43
N LEU A 245 -25.65 -20.51 -25.32
CA LEU A 245 -25.76 -19.67 -24.14
C LEU A 245 -26.03 -18.20 -24.53
N PRO A 246 -27.29 -17.83 -24.87
CA PRO A 246 -27.65 -16.51 -25.37
C PRO A 246 -27.79 -15.47 -24.25
N ILE A 247 -26.68 -15.17 -23.56
CA ILE A 247 -26.62 -14.21 -22.45
C ILE A 247 -26.32 -12.79 -22.93
N ASN A 248 -26.73 -11.80 -22.14
CA ASN A 248 -26.42 -10.38 -22.40
C ASN A 248 -24.99 -10.01 -21.93
N PHE A 249 -23.99 -10.59 -22.58
CA PHE A 249 -22.57 -10.35 -22.30
C PHE A 249 -22.13 -8.95 -22.76
N LYS A 250 -21.65 -8.13 -21.82
CA LYS A 250 -21.36 -6.69 -22.02
C LYS A 250 -19.90 -6.30 -21.94
N GLY A 251 -19.03 -7.13 -21.37
CA GLY A 251 -17.63 -6.76 -21.32
C GLY A 251 -16.78 -7.55 -20.35
N ILE A 252 -15.50 -7.19 -20.31
CA ILE A 252 -14.51 -7.78 -19.43
C ILE A 252 -13.69 -6.72 -18.70
N ALA A 253 -13.28 -7.02 -17.47
CA ALA A 253 -12.33 -6.19 -16.72
C ALA A 253 -11.23 -7.06 -16.09
N ILE A 254 -9.97 -6.74 -16.35
CA ILE A 254 -8.80 -7.52 -15.92
C ILE A 254 -7.89 -6.60 -15.10
N GLY A 255 -7.70 -6.93 -13.82
CA GLY A 255 -6.81 -6.24 -12.90
C GLY A 255 -5.42 -6.90 -12.89
N ASN A 256 -4.35 -6.13 -13.04
CA ASN A 256 -2.97 -6.62 -12.90
C ASN A 256 -2.76 -7.97 -13.58
N GLY A 257 -3.00 -8.03 -14.89
CA GLY A 257 -3.21 -9.29 -15.60
C GLY A 257 -1.91 -9.98 -16.02
N GLU A 258 -1.89 -11.31 -15.95
CA GLU A 258 -0.90 -12.10 -16.69
C GLU A 258 -1.30 -12.15 -18.17
N LEU A 259 -1.01 -11.08 -18.91
CA LEU A 259 -1.35 -10.99 -20.33
C LEU A 259 -0.18 -11.34 -21.26
N THR A 260 1.06 -11.18 -20.77
CA THR A 260 2.27 -11.33 -21.58
C THR A 260 3.48 -11.63 -20.69
N THR A 261 4.00 -12.83 -20.81
CA THR A 261 5.23 -13.18 -20.09
C THR A 261 6.44 -12.42 -20.66
N LYS A 262 6.50 -12.24 -21.99
CA LYS A 262 7.58 -11.50 -22.64
C LYS A 262 7.68 -10.06 -22.14
N TYR A 263 6.59 -9.30 -22.19
CA TYR A 263 6.67 -7.87 -21.86
C TYR A 263 6.78 -7.62 -20.37
N GLN A 264 6.20 -8.47 -19.51
CA GLN A 264 6.42 -8.36 -18.07
C GLN A 264 7.89 -8.57 -17.67
N VAL A 265 8.55 -9.59 -18.23
CA VAL A 265 10.00 -9.81 -18.00
C VAL A 265 10.81 -8.63 -18.52
N ASN A 266 10.46 -8.11 -19.70
CA ASN A 266 11.21 -7.00 -20.28
C ASN A 266 11.03 -5.70 -19.49
N SER A 267 9.82 -5.42 -19.04
CA SER A 267 9.48 -4.18 -18.34
C SER A 267 9.97 -4.15 -16.90
N VAL A 268 9.93 -5.29 -16.18
CA VAL A 268 10.31 -5.34 -14.75
C VAL A 268 11.75 -4.88 -14.52
N ILE A 269 12.67 -5.17 -15.46
CA ILE A 269 14.07 -4.71 -15.36
C ILE A 269 14.18 -3.19 -15.33
N PHE A 270 13.41 -2.50 -16.17
CA PHE A 270 13.39 -1.03 -16.18
C PHE A 270 12.66 -0.49 -14.95
N GLN A 271 11.57 -1.16 -14.52
CA GLN A 271 10.84 -0.83 -13.29
C GLN A 271 11.73 -0.90 -12.04
N LEU A 272 12.53 -1.97 -11.90
CA LEU A 272 13.46 -2.15 -10.79
C LEU A 272 14.46 -0.99 -10.71
N TYR A 273 14.94 -0.50 -11.85
CA TYR A 273 15.80 0.68 -11.91
C TYR A 273 15.05 1.95 -11.49
N THR A 274 13.84 2.19 -11.99
CA THR A 274 13.09 3.43 -11.68
C THR A 274 12.47 3.45 -10.29
N TYR A 275 12.27 2.29 -9.64
CA TYR A 275 11.93 2.20 -8.23
C TYR A 275 13.14 2.28 -7.29
N GLY A 276 14.38 2.26 -7.82
CA GLY A 276 15.60 2.31 -7.01
C GLY A 276 15.96 0.98 -6.35
N LEU A 277 15.39 -0.14 -6.79
CA LEU A 277 15.72 -1.49 -6.33
C LEU A 277 16.98 -2.03 -7.03
N VAL A 278 17.28 -1.52 -8.23
CA VAL A 278 18.52 -1.82 -8.98
C VAL A 278 19.24 -0.52 -9.28
N GLY A 279 20.54 -0.46 -8.95
CA GLY A 279 21.38 0.70 -9.20
C GLY A 279 21.71 0.90 -10.68
N LYS A 280 22.17 2.12 -11.01
CA LYS A 280 22.58 2.47 -12.39
C LYS A 280 23.69 1.55 -12.89
N THR A 281 24.66 1.19 -12.05
CA THR A 281 25.78 0.34 -12.44
C THR A 281 25.32 -1.06 -12.89
N GLU A 282 24.40 -1.66 -12.14
CA GLU A 282 23.80 -2.95 -12.43
C GLU A 282 22.93 -2.89 -13.70
N TYR A 283 22.11 -1.84 -13.82
CA TYR A 283 21.27 -1.63 -15.00
C TYR A 283 22.11 -1.40 -16.28
N ASP A 284 23.14 -0.56 -16.21
CA ASP A 284 24.08 -0.32 -17.31
C ASP A 284 24.80 -1.63 -17.71
N ALA A 285 25.27 -2.40 -16.73
CA ALA A 285 25.96 -3.66 -16.95
C ALA A 285 25.05 -4.69 -17.64
N LEU A 286 23.78 -4.76 -17.25
CA LEU A 286 22.80 -5.64 -17.85
C LEU A 286 22.50 -5.21 -19.29
N THR A 287 22.10 -3.95 -19.47
CA THR A 287 21.70 -3.42 -20.79
C THR A 287 22.84 -3.42 -21.80
N SER A 288 24.07 -3.08 -21.41
CA SER A 288 25.22 -3.06 -22.33
C SER A 288 25.54 -4.43 -22.94
N ARG A 289 25.14 -5.51 -22.27
CA ARG A 289 25.38 -6.90 -22.71
C ARG A 289 24.17 -7.51 -23.38
N CYS A 290 22.98 -7.24 -22.86
CA CYS A 290 21.75 -7.88 -23.34
C CYS A 290 21.10 -7.16 -24.53
N CYS A 291 21.43 -5.87 -24.74
CA CYS A 291 20.75 -4.99 -25.67
C CYS A 291 21.60 -4.58 -26.88
N ALA A 292 22.41 -5.52 -27.40
CA ALA A 292 23.28 -5.23 -28.55
C ALA A 292 22.46 -4.72 -29.76
N GLY A 293 22.77 -3.51 -30.23
CA GLY A 293 22.08 -2.87 -31.35
C GLY A 293 20.75 -2.18 -31.01
N VAL A 294 20.39 -2.11 -29.73
CA VAL A 294 19.20 -1.40 -29.25
C VAL A 294 19.62 -0.08 -28.61
N ASN A 295 19.22 1.04 -29.21
CA ASN A 295 19.52 2.37 -28.67
C ASN A 295 18.66 2.70 -27.45
N ASP A 296 17.35 2.44 -27.54
CA ASP A 296 16.41 2.66 -26.44
C ASP A 296 16.32 1.41 -25.56
N THR A 297 17.02 1.42 -24.43
CA THR A 297 17.11 0.24 -23.56
C THR A 297 15.78 -0.14 -22.90
N THR A 298 14.75 0.71 -22.93
CA THR A 298 13.41 0.27 -22.50
C THR A 298 12.77 -0.70 -23.50
N LYS A 299 13.37 -0.87 -24.69
CA LYS A 299 12.93 -1.80 -25.75
C LYS A 299 13.81 -3.04 -25.83
N CYS A 300 14.67 -3.27 -24.85
CA CYS A 300 15.49 -4.48 -24.79
C CYS A 300 14.61 -5.73 -24.69
N ASP A 301 15.02 -6.78 -25.40
CA ASP A 301 14.43 -8.10 -25.27
C ASP A 301 15.29 -8.96 -24.33
N PHE A 302 14.98 -8.88 -23.03
CA PHE A 302 15.56 -9.72 -21.99
C PHE A 302 14.92 -11.12 -21.96
N TYR A 303 13.80 -11.29 -22.66
CA TYR A 303 13.06 -12.54 -22.73
C TYR A 303 13.58 -13.45 -23.85
N THR A 304 13.26 -13.13 -25.11
CA THR A 304 13.38 -14.06 -26.25
C THR A 304 14.78 -14.64 -26.45
N PRO A 305 15.88 -13.90 -26.30
CA PRO A 305 17.22 -14.47 -26.51
C PRO A 305 17.70 -15.30 -25.32
N TYR A 306 17.27 -14.99 -24.10
CA TYR A 306 17.95 -15.41 -22.87
C TYR A 306 17.16 -16.40 -22.02
N ILE A 307 15.84 -16.34 -22.02
CA ILE A 307 14.99 -17.17 -21.17
C ILE A 307 13.80 -17.74 -21.95
N TYR A 308 13.23 -18.82 -21.44
CA TYR A 308 11.98 -19.41 -21.90
C TYR A 308 11.23 -20.00 -20.72
N PHE A 309 9.92 -20.16 -20.83
CA PHE A 309 9.13 -20.87 -19.82
C PHE A 309 8.82 -22.28 -20.33
N ASP A 310 8.94 -23.27 -19.46
CA ASP A 310 8.46 -24.61 -19.74
C ASP A 310 6.93 -24.68 -19.64
N TYR A 311 6.36 -25.82 -20.01
CA TYR A 311 4.92 -26.04 -19.98
C TYR A 311 4.33 -26.03 -18.56
N LEU A 312 5.15 -26.11 -17.52
CA LEU A 312 4.73 -25.97 -16.12
C LEU A 312 4.79 -24.51 -15.65
N GLY A 313 5.18 -23.58 -16.52
CA GLY A 313 5.34 -22.17 -16.17
C GLY A 313 6.62 -21.87 -15.40
N ASN A 314 7.58 -22.80 -15.31
CA ASN A 314 8.89 -22.49 -14.75
C ASN A 314 9.74 -21.82 -15.83
N TYR A 315 10.36 -20.69 -15.51
CA TYR A 315 11.31 -20.06 -16.41
C TYR A 315 12.68 -20.71 -16.30
N HIS A 316 13.30 -20.89 -17.46
CA HIS A 316 14.61 -21.48 -17.65
C HIS A 316 15.44 -20.57 -18.53
N PRO A 317 16.75 -20.52 -18.28
CA PRO A 317 17.65 -19.86 -19.19
C PRO A 317 17.84 -20.69 -20.46
N LYS A 318 18.08 -20.01 -21.58
CA LYS A 318 18.42 -20.66 -22.85
C LYS A 318 19.90 -21.08 -22.85
N ASP A 319 20.15 -22.34 -23.18
CA ASP A 319 21.50 -22.89 -23.27
C ASP A 319 22.38 -22.06 -24.21
N GLY A 320 23.54 -21.64 -23.71
CA GLY A 320 24.51 -20.86 -24.48
C GLY A 320 24.10 -19.40 -24.75
N ALA A 321 22.92 -18.97 -24.28
CA ALA A 321 22.49 -17.58 -24.37
C ALA A 321 23.11 -16.69 -23.28
N ASP A 322 23.65 -17.29 -22.22
CA ASP A 322 24.28 -16.56 -21.13
C ASP A 322 25.59 -15.87 -21.56
N PRO A 323 25.65 -14.52 -21.64
CA PRO A 323 26.89 -13.80 -21.90
C PRO A 323 27.86 -13.82 -20.70
N TRP A 324 27.45 -14.34 -19.53
CA TRP A 324 28.18 -14.27 -18.25
C TRP A 324 29.11 -15.48 -17.96
N ASN A 325 29.26 -16.39 -18.92
CA ASN A 325 29.95 -17.70 -18.81
C ASN A 325 31.47 -17.67 -18.43
N GLY A 326 32.02 -16.51 -18.04
CA GLY A 326 33.42 -16.31 -17.66
C GLY A 326 33.72 -16.16 -16.17
N TYR A 327 32.73 -15.83 -15.32
CA TYR A 327 32.99 -15.49 -13.90
C TYR A 327 32.77 -16.66 -12.91
N ALA A 328 32.20 -17.77 -13.37
CA ALA A 328 31.74 -18.89 -12.52
C ALA A 328 32.79 -19.99 -12.23
N LYS A 329 34.07 -19.82 -12.57
CA LYS A 329 35.05 -20.93 -12.50
C LYS A 329 36.01 -20.97 -11.31
N THR A 330 35.97 -20.04 -10.35
CA THR A 330 37.02 -19.97 -9.31
C THR A 330 36.57 -20.01 -7.84
N ARG A 331 35.31 -20.25 -7.50
CA ARG A 331 34.92 -20.53 -6.09
C ARG A 331 33.83 -21.60 -6.00
N GLU A 332 34.02 -22.54 -5.07
CA GLU A 332 33.07 -23.58 -4.64
C GLU A 332 31.81 -22.96 -4.01
N VAL A 333 30.98 -22.29 -4.80
CA VAL A 333 29.62 -21.90 -4.43
C VAL A 333 28.69 -22.41 -5.51
N THR A 334 28.09 -23.57 -5.28
CA THR A 334 27.08 -24.17 -6.14
C THR A 334 25.72 -23.51 -5.89
N SER A 335 25.50 -22.30 -6.41
CA SER A 335 24.17 -21.74 -6.75
C SER A 335 24.28 -20.30 -7.30
N SER A 336 23.54 -20.04 -8.39
CA SER A 336 22.97 -18.74 -8.84
C SER A 336 23.75 -17.65 -9.60
N PHE A 337 25.04 -17.77 -9.97
CA PHE A 337 25.69 -16.71 -10.81
C PHE A 337 25.61 -16.91 -12.33
N SER A 338 25.03 -18.02 -12.81
CA SER A 338 24.99 -18.35 -14.24
C SER A 338 23.89 -17.62 -15.04
N PHE A 339 23.00 -16.85 -14.41
CA PHE A 339 21.84 -16.26 -15.10
C PHE A 339 21.47 -14.89 -14.51
N GLN A 340 22.26 -13.84 -14.78
CA GLN A 340 22.06 -12.54 -14.11
C GLN A 340 20.68 -11.90 -14.29
N ILE A 341 20.00 -12.09 -15.43
CA ILE A 341 18.61 -11.63 -15.60
C ILE A 341 17.70 -12.31 -14.56
N LEU A 342 17.80 -13.63 -14.44
CA LEU A 342 17.01 -14.41 -13.48
C LEU A 342 17.43 -14.12 -12.04
N GLY A 343 18.74 -13.94 -11.79
CA GLY A 343 19.24 -13.53 -10.49
C GLY A 343 18.67 -12.19 -10.06
N ILE A 344 18.72 -11.16 -10.93
CA ILE A 344 18.18 -9.83 -10.60
C ILE A 344 16.66 -9.90 -10.38
N VAL A 345 15.91 -10.53 -11.29
CA VAL A 345 14.45 -10.62 -11.14
C VAL A 345 14.09 -11.42 -9.88
N ASN A 346 14.70 -12.57 -9.65
CA ASN A 346 14.39 -13.38 -8.46
C ASN A 346 14.85 -12.72 -7.18
N ASP A 347 16.08 -12.22 -7.12
CA ASP A 347 16.64 -11.67 -5.89
C ASP A 347 16.00 -10.34 -5.51
N GLN A 348 15.53 -9.54 -6.48
CA GLN A 348 14.91 -8.25 -6.20
C GLN A 348 13.38 -8.32 -6.08
N VAL A 349 12.70 -9.18 -6.85
CA VAL A 349 11.23 -9.29 -6.83
C VAL A 349 10.78 -10.40 -5.87
N TRP A 350 11.30 -11.61 -6.00
CA TRP A 350 10.71 -12.80 -5.35
C TRP A 350 11.39 -13.24 -4.04
N ASN A 351 12.70 -13.01 -3.91
CA ASN A 351 13.52 -13.46 -2.77
C ASN A 351 14.00 -12.30 -1.89
N SER A 352 13.66 -11.06 -2.23
CA SER A 352 13.94 -9.91 -1.37
C SER A 352 12.96 -9.87 -0.20
N LEU A 353 13.20 -8.95 0.74
CA LEU A 353 12.21 -8.61 1.78
C LEU A 353 11.11 -7.67 1.25
N ASN A 354 11.19 -7.26 -0.02
CA ASN A 354 10.18 -6.44 -0.66
C ASN A 354 8.97 -7.32 -1.01
N ASP A 355 7.77 -6.80 -0.81
CA ASP A 355 6.56 -7.49 -1.26
C ASP A 355 6.42 -7.31 -2.79
N PRO A 356 6.45 -8.39 -3.59
CA PRO A 356 6.33 -8.28 -5.04
C PRO A 356 4.95 -7.77 -5.47
N TYR A 357 3.92 -7.96 -4.64
CA TYR A 357 2.56 -7.53 -4.92
C TYR A 357 2.37 -6.04 -4.64
N ASN A 358 3.20 -5.41 -3.80
CA ASN A 358 3.19 -3.97 -3.58
C ASN A 358 4.52 -3.51 -2.99
N VAL A 359 5.34 -2.80 -3.78
CA VAL A 359 6.70 -2.40 -3.36
C VAL A 359 6.78 -1.44 -2.16
N TYR A 360 5.63 -0.92 -1.69
CA TYR A 360 5.56 -0.04 -0.52
C TYR A 360 4.78 -0.70 0.64
N GLN A 361 4.47 -1.99 0.54
CA GLN A 361 3.79 -2.73 1.59
C GLN A 361 4.78 -3.23 2.65
N ASP A 362 4.56 -2.82 3.90
CA ASP A 362 5.39 -3.22 5.03
C ASP A 362 4.70 -4.32 5.86
N CYS A 363 5.05 -5.59 5.59
CA CYS A 363 4.65 -6.70 6.45
C CYS A 363 5.84 -7.19 7.27
N TYR A 364 6.10 -6.55 8.43
CA TYR A 364 7.27 -6.89 9.23
C TYR A 364 7.20 -8.32 9.77
N GLN A 365 8.29 -9.06 9.64
CA GLN A 365 8.45 -10.40 10.21
C GLN A 365 9.34 -10.35 11.45
N THR A 366 9.07 -11.16 12.48
CA THR A 366 10.06 -11.36 13.55
C THR A 366 10.97 -12.54 13.19
N TYR A 367 12.27 -12.40 13.42
CA TYR A 367 13.24 -13.48 13.19
C TYR A 367 12.85 -14.77 13.94
N LEU A 368 13.01 -15.92 13.27
CA LEU A 368 12.93 -17.24 13.89
C LEU A 368 14.04 -17.41 14.94
N ASP A 369 13.67 -17.76 16.17
CA ASP A 369 14.62 -18.35 17.12
C ASP A 369 15.19 -19.63 16.51
N ASN A 370 16.52 -19.66 16.28
CA ASN A 370 17.28 -20.73 15.61
C ASN A 370 17.26 -22.10 16.32
N ASN A 371 16.38 -22.34 17.30
CA ASN A 371 16.47 -23.49 18.22
C ASN A 371 15.30 -24.48 18.18
N THR A 372 14.42 -24.42 17.17
CA THR A 372 13.42 -25.47 16.96
C THR A 372 13.59 -26.13 15.59
N THR A 373 14.02 -27.39 15.59
CA THR A 373 13.89 -28.31 14.45
C THR A 373 12.41 -28.45 14.09
N ILE A 374 11.94 -27.73 13.08
CA ILE A 374 10.61 -27.91 12.49
C ILE A 374 10.75 -28.84 11.26
N PRO A 375 9.86 -29.83 11.05
CA PRO A 375 9.84 -30.65 9.84
C PRO A 375 9.47 -29.82 8.59
N ALA A 376 9.80 -30.35 7.41
CA ALA A 376 9.58 -29.80 6.07
C ALA A 376 8.19 -29.13 5.82
N PRO A 377 8.09 -28.23 4.82
CA PRO A 377 7.09 -27.19 4.74
C PRO A 377 5.71 -27.77 4.40
N THR A 378 4.83 -27.83 5.39
CA THR A 378 3.40 -27.98 5.16
C THR A 378 2.75 -26.61 5.28
N THR A 379 2.20 -26.14 4.16
CA THR A 379 1.13 -25.13 4.02
C THR A 379 1.41 -23.73 4.56
N SER A 380 1.43 -22.77 3.64
CA SER A 380 1.25 -21.32 3.82
C SER A 380 0.95 -20.88 5.25
N THR A 381 1.96 -20.29 5.88
CA THR A 381 1.87 -19.13 6.79
C THR A 381 3.32 -18.77 7.06
N SER A 382 3.76 -17.57 6.71
CA SER A 382 4.90 -17.00 7.41
C SER A 382 4.49 -16.95 8.89
N PRO A 383 5.06 -17.80 9.78
CA PRO A 383 4.83 -17.57 11.19
C PRO A 383 5.53 -16.23 11.47
N TYR A 384 4.92 -15.38 12.27
CA TYR A 384 5.44 -14.06 12.65
C TYR A 384 5.19 -12.94 11.65
N VAL A 385 3.98 -12.39 11.72
CA VAL A 385 3.67 -11.05 11.22
C VAL A 385 3.57 -10.14 12.43
N ASN A 386 4.42 -9.11 12.48
CA ASN A 386 4.30 -8.01 13.42
C ASN A 386 2.99 -7.28 13.15
N THR A 387 2.18 -7.13 14.20
CA THR A 387 0.86 -6.46 14.12
C THR A 387 0.92 -4.94 14.11
N VAL A 388 2.11 -4.36 14.23
CA VAL A 388 2.37 -2.92 14.23
C VAL A 388 2.86 -2.54 12.84
N SER A 389 1.93 -2.47 11.88
CA SER A 389 2.19 -1.84 10.58
C SER A 389 1.97 -0.34 10.69
N SER A 390 2.79 0.46 9.99
CA SER A 390 2.53 1.87 9.74
C SER A 390 1.61 2.11 8.55
N ASP A 391 1.18 1.06 7.85
CA ASP A 391 0.21 1.19 6.77
C ASP A 391 -1.19 1.57 7.28
N SER A 392 -1.93 2.23 6.41
CA SER A 392 -3.28 2.71 6.66
C SER A 392 -4.35 1.65 6.83
N LEU A 393 -4.07 0.42 6.42
CA LEU A 393 -4.94 -0.72 6.61
C LEU A 393 -4.66 -1.42 7.96
N ASN A 394 -3.82 -0.83 8.83
CA ASN A 394 -3.43 -1.38 10.12
C ASN A 394 -2.88 -2.82 9.97
N GLY A 395 -2.09 -3.02 8.92
CA GLY A 395 -1.47 -4.30 8.57
C GLY A 395 -2.45 -5.33 8.03
N PHE A 396 -3.67 -4.96 7.62
CA PHE A 396 -4.66 -5.91 7.08
C PHE A 396 -4.08 -6.88 6.04
N PRO A 397 -3.34 -6.42 5.01
CA PRO A 397 -2.73 -7.32 4.03
C PRO A 397 -1.82 -8.40 4.67
N CYS A 398 -1.19 -8.08 5.80
CA CYS A 398 -0.23 -8.98 6.46
C CYS A 398 -0.88 -10.12 7.24
N TRP A 399 -2.15 -10.02 7.62
CA TRP A 399 -2.84 -11.06 8.42
C TRP A 399 -4.17 -11.54 7.84
N CYS A 400 -4.71 -10.89 6.80
CA CYS A 400 -6.02 -11.22 6.25
C CYS A 400 -6.10 -12.64 5.68
N ASP A 401 -5.02 -13.14 5.07
CA ASP A 401 -4.97 -14.46 4.46
C ASP A 401 -5.14 -15.57 5.48
N GLN A 402 -4.38 -15.48 6.58
CA GLN A 402 -4.50 -16.42 7.68
C GLN A 402 -5.88 -16.34 8.32
N ALA A 403 -6.40 -15.14 8.52
CA ALA A 403 -7.71 -14.94 9.11
C ALA A 403 -8.83 -15.51 8.23
N ALA A 404 -8.76 -15.30 6.90
CA ALA A 404 -9.67 -15.89 5.93
C ALA A 404 -9.61 -17.43 5.97
N ALA A 405 -8.41 -18.01 5.98
CA ALA A 405 -8.24 -19.47 6.03
C ALA A 405 -8.79 -20.09 7.31
N VAL A 406 -8.53 -19.47 8.47
CA VAL A 406 -9.11 -19.91 9.75
C VAL A 406 -10.63 -19.81 9.71
N TYR A 407 -11.17 -18.69 9.21
CA TYR A 407 -12.60 -18.46 9.15
C TYR A 407 -13.31 -19.50 8.28
N MET A 408 -12.81 -19.70 7.06
CA MET A 408 -13.41 -20.59 6.07
C MET A 408 -13.44 -22.03 6.53
N ASN A 409 -12.42 -22.48 7.29
CA ASN A 409 -12.33 -23.86 7.77
C ASN A 409 -13.14 -24.17 9.04
N GLN A 410 -13.85 -23.20 9.62
CA GLN A 410 -14.72 -23.47 10.76
C GLN A 410 -15.88 -24.41 10.36
N PRO A 411 -16.18 -25.48 11.12
CA PRO A 411 -17.22 -26.45 10.76
C PRO A 411 -18.62 -25.85 10.55
N GLU A 412 -18.96 -24.81 11.30
CA GLU A 412 -20.20 -24.05 11.15
C GLU A 412 -20.22 -23.19 9.89
N VAL A 413 -19.08 -22.61 9.49
CA VAL A 413 -18.96 -21.81 8.26
C VAL A 413 -19.08 -22.74 7.05
N ARG A 414 -18.35 -23.85 7.03
CA ARG A 414 -18.48 -24.89 6.00
C ARG A 414 -19.92 -25.37 5.81
N ARG A 415 -20.63 -25.64 6.91
CA ARG A 415 -22.05 -26.03 6.86
C ARG A 415 -22.95 -24.90 6.33
N ALA A 416 -22.70 -23.66 6.74
CA ALA A 416 -23.47 -22.51 6.26
C ALA A 416 -23.26 -22.24 4.76
N LEU A 417 -22.10 -22.61 4.22
CA LEU A 417 -21.75 -22.53 2.81
C LEU A 417 -22.06 -23.82 2.02
N HIS A 418 -22.75 -24.77 2.66
CA HIS A 418 -23.17 -26.04 2.04
C HIS A 418 -21.99 -26.90 1.52
N ILE A 419 -20.83 -26.81 2.18
CA ILE A 419 -19.64 -27.57 1.81
C ILE A 419 -19.73 -29.00 2.36
N PRO A 420 -19.65 -30.04 1.52
CA PRO A 420 -19.64 -31.42 1.98
C PRO A 420 -18.45 -31.71 2.92
N ASP A 421 -18.67 -32.56 3.93
CA ASP A 421 -17.61 -32.97 4.86
C ASP A 421 -16.44 -33.71 4.16
N SER A 422 -16.69 -34.25 2.96
CA SER A 422 -15.68 -34.92 2.14
C SER A 422 -14.76 -33.99 1.36
N VAL A 423 -15.13 -32.71 1.19
CA VAL A 423 -14.32 -31.72 0.46
C VAL A 423 -13.15 -31.26 1.33
N GLN A 424 -12.00 -31.01 0.70
CA GLN A 424 -10.77 -30.59 1.36
C GLN A 424 -10.94 -29.34 2.26
N PRO A 425 -10.02 -29.12 3.22
CA PRO A 425 -9.88 -27.82 3.88
C PRO A 425 -9.64 -26.71 2.87
N TRP A 426 -10.20 -25.54 3.12
CA TRP A 426 -9.97 -24.35 2.31
C TRP A 426 -8.56 -23.83 2.54
N ILE A 427 -7.89 -23.48 1.45
CA ILE A 427 -6.62 -22.77 1.46
C ILE A 427 -6.71 -21.66 0.41
N VAL A 428 -6.00 -20.55 0.63
CA VAL A 428 -6.00 -19.39 -0.27
C VAL A 428 -5.55 -19.79 -1.67
N SER A 429 -4.40 -20.47 -1.75
CA SER A 429 -3.82 -21.00 -2.97
C SER A 429 -3.20 -22.37 -2.69
N ASN A 430 -3.27 -23.27 -3.67
CA ASN A 430 -2.65 -24.58 -3.58
C ASN A 430 -1.34 -24.60 -4.39
N PRO A 431 -0.17 -24.40 -3.77
CA PRO A 431 1.09 -24.34 -4.49
C PRO A 431 1.42 -25.67 -5.19
N THR A 432 0.97 -26.80 -4.65
CA THR A 432 1.19 -28.11 -5.27
C THR A 432 0.40 -28.26 -6.57
N LEU A 433 -0.86 -27.78 -6.61
CA LEU A 433 -1.64 -27.74 -7.84
C LEU A 433 -0.95 -26.88 -8.91
N ASN A 434 -0.52 -25.68 -8.53
CA ASN A 434 0.15 -24.75 -9.44
C ASN A 434 1.49 -25.32 -9.96
N THR A 435 2.34 -25.86 -9.10
CA THR A 435 3.71 -26.26 -9.51
C THR A 435 3.79 -27.63 -10.21
N LEU A 436 2.92 -28.59 -9.87
CA LEU A 436 3.06 -29.98 -10.33
C LEU A 436 1.99 -30.42 -11.33
N TYR A 437 0.82 -29.81 -11.30
CA TYR A 437 -0.36 -30.33 -12.02
C TYR A 437 -0.90 -29.35 -13.06
N TYR A 438 -0.49 -28.09 -12.98
CA TYR A 438 -0.84 -27.10 -13.98
C TYR A 438 0.01 -27.27 -15.26
N ASN A 439 -0.66 -27.26 -16.41
CA ASN A 439 -0.01 -27.23 -17.72
C ASN A 439 -0.43 -25.95 -18.47
N ARG A 440 0.49 -24.98 -18.49
CA ARG A 440 0.31 -23.65 -19.06
C ARG A 440 0.23 -23.72 -20.59
N SER A 441 -0.89 -23.23 -21.12
CA SER A 441 -1.18 -23.22 -22.55
C SER A 441 -0.93 -21.85 -23.18
N TYR A 442 -1.07 -20.76 -22.40
CA TYR A 442 -0.94 -19.39 -22.88
C TYR A 442 0.13 -18.59 -22.13
N PHE A 443 1.09 -18.04 -22.89
CA PHE A 443 2.11 -17.10 -22.40
C PHE A 443 1.90 -15.68 -22.90
N GLU A 444 1.22 -15.55 -24.04
CA GLU A 444 0.91 -14.29 -24.69
C GLU A 444 -0.58 -14.32 -25.04
N MET A 445 -1.33 -13.30 -24.59
CA MET A 445 -2.78 -13.22 -24.75
C MET A 445 -3.21 -12.34 -25.93
N ASP A 446 -2.28 -11.92 -26.78
CA ASP A 446 -2.55 -11.00 -27.89
C ASP A 446 -3.55 -11.57 -28.89
N ASP A 447 -3.49 -12.86 -29.20
CA ASP A 447 -4.42 -13.52 -30.12
C ASP A 447 -5.85 -13.62 -29.56
N GLU A 448 -6.02 -13.90 -28.27
CA GLU A 448 -7.30 -13.92 -27.56
C GLU A 448 -7.92 -12.52 -27.52
N LEU A 449 -7.12 -11.51 -27.17
CA LEU A 449 -7.56 -10.11 -27.13
C LEU A 449 -7.95 -9.62 -28.53
N LYS A 450 -7.15 -9.93 -29.55
CA LYS A 450 -7.48 -9.64 -30.96
C LYS A 450 -8.77 -10.32 -31.39
N PHE A 451 -8.97 -11.59 -31.02
CA PHE A 451 -10.21 -12.31 -31.30
C PHE A 451 -11.42 -11.60 -30.70
N ILE A 452 -11.37 -11.23 -29.42
CA ILE A 452 -12.48 -10.56 -28.72
C ILE A 452 -12.76 -9.21 -29.36
N LEU A 453 -11.75 -8.34 -29.51
CA LEU A 453 -11.91 -6.97 -30.02
C LEU A 453 -12.39 -6.92 -31.48
N THR A 454 -12.11 -7.97 -32.27
CA THR A 454 -12.56 -8.04 -33.66
C THR A 454 -13.89 -8.76 -33.84
N ASN A 455 -14.38 -9.46 -32.81
CA ASN A 455 -15.61 -10.25 -32.85
C ASN A 455 -16.84 -9.42 -33.21
N TYR A 456 -17.74 -10.03 -33.97
CA TYR A 456 -19.00 -9.40 -34.39
C TYR A 456 -19.87 -8.96 -33.20
N PHE A 457 -20.11 -9.86 -32.23
CA PHE A 457 -20.96 -9.55 -31.08
C PHE A 457 -20.33 -8.53 -30.15
N TYR A 458 -19.01 -8.57 -30.00
CA TYR A 458 -18.29 -7.55 -29.23
C TYR A 458 -18.58 -6.14 -29.77
N LYS A 459 -18.48 -5.98 -31.10
CA LYS A 459 -18.75 -4.69 -31.76
C LYS A 459 -20.24 -4.33 -31.75
N THR A 460 -21.14 -5.26 -32.07
CA THR A 460 -22.57 -4.95 -32.22
C THR A 460 -23.30 -4.78 -30.90
N ASN A 461 -22.87 -5.46 -29.84
CA ASN A 461 -23.41 -5.26 -28.49
C ASN A 461 -22.78 -4.07 -27.76
N ASN A 462 -21.87 -3.34 -28.42
CA ASN A 462 -21.06 -2.26 -27.84
C ASN A 462 -20.42 -2.72 -26.52
N MET A 463 -19.69 -3.84 -26.57
CA MET A 463 -19.02 -4.38 -25.39
C MET A 463 -17.84 -3.50 -24.97
N HIS A 464 -17.43 -3.64 -23.71
CA HIS A 464 -16.35 -2.89 -23.09
C HIS A 464 -15.24 -3.81 -22.58
N MET A 465 -13.99 -3.38 -22.72
CA MET A 465 -12.82 -4.07 -22.17
C MET A 465 -12.04 -3.09 -21.31
N LEU A 466 -11.79 -3.43 -20.05
CA LEU A 466 -10.96 -2.66 -19.13
C LEU A 466 -9.75 -3.49 -18.71
N ILE A 467 -8.56 -2.97 -18.97
CA ILE A 467 -7.31 -3.45 -18.40
C ILE A 467 -6.87 -2.40 -17.39
N TYR A 468 -6.78 -2.78 -16.12
CA TYR A 468 -6.40 -1.86 -15.05
C TYR A 468 -5.24 -2.43 -14.23
N ASN A 469 -4.25 -1.61 -13.88
CA ASN A 469 -3.08 -2.06 -13.13
C ASN A 469 -2.79 -1.09 -11.98
N GLY A 470 -2.54 -1.63 -10.78
CA GLY A 470 -1.84 -0.88 -9.75
C GLY A 470 -0.39 -0.56 -10.18
N ASP A 471 0.03 0.69 -10.05
CA ASP A 471 1.35 1.17 -10.50
C ASP A 471 2.48 0.91 -9.50
N THR A 472 2.26 0.03 -8.52
CA THR A 472 3.26 -0.43 -7.53
C THR A 472 3.44 -1.95 -7.53
N ASP A 473 2.73 -2.65 -8.42
CA ASP A 473 2.85 -4.10 -8.64
C ASP A 473 4.10 -4.44 -9.47
N GLN A 474 4.82 -5.48 -9.05
CA GLN A 474 5.97 -6.04 -9.79
C GLN A 474 5.65 -7.40 -10.43
N VAL A 475 4.58 -8.08 -10.00
CA VAL A 475 4.18 -9.39 -10.52
C VAL A 475 3.59 -9.24 -11.91
N CYS A 476 2.53 -8.45 -12.05
CA CYS A 476 1.88 -8.14 -13.32
C CYS A 476 1.92 -6.63 -13.57
N ASN A 477 3.15 -6.13 -13.69
CA ASN A 477 3.43 -4.70 -13.71
C ASN A 477 2.72 -3.97 -14.86
N HIS A 478 2.36 -2.70 -14.60
CA HIS A 478 1.56 -1.88 -15.51
C HIS A 478 2.23 -1.63 -16.87
N LEU A 479 3.57 -1.60 -16.93
CA LEU A 479 4.29 -1.39 -18.18
C LEU A 479 4.13 -2.57 -19.14
N GLY A 480 4.21 -3.81 -18.63
CA GLY A 480 4.07 -5.02 -19.44
C GLY A 480 2.70 -5.08 -20.11
N ASP A 481 1.64 -4.89 -19.32
CA ASP A 481 0.26 -4.84 -19.83
C ASP A 481 0.03 -3.66 -20.75
N GLN A 482 0.54 -2.46 -20.42
CA GLN A 482 0.48 -1.30 -21.30
C GLN A 482 1.11 -1.61 -22.66
N TRP A 483 2.33 -2.14 -22.69
CA TRP A 483 3.04 -2.42 -23.95
C TRP A 483 2.28 -3.40 -24.84
N LEU A 484 1.72 -4.47 -24.27
CA LEU A 484 0.91 -5.43 -25.02
C LEU A 484 -0.37 -4.79 -25.56
N ILE A 485 -1.12 -4.08 -24.73
CA ILE A 485 -2.41 -3.51 -25.12
C ILE A 485 -2.24 -2.46 -26.21
N GLU A 486 -1.18 -1.65 -26.11
CA GLU A 486 -0.85 -0.68 -27.15
C GLU A 486 -0.40 -1.35 -28.46
N GLU A 487 0.36 -2.46 -28.37
CA GLU A 487 0.72 -3.26 -29.55
C GLU A 487 -0.51 -3.88 -30.21
N VAL A 488 -1.42 -4.50 -29.43
CA VAL A 488 -2.67 -5.07 -29.93
C VAL A 488 -3.52 -3.99 -30.61
N ALA A 489 -3.66 -2.83 -29.98
CA ALA A 489 -4.39 -1.70 -30.55
C ALA A 489 -3.76 -1.20 -31.86
N ALA A 490 -2.44 -1.10 -31.92
CA ALA A 490 -1.71 -0.72 -33.13
C ALA A 490 -1.89 -1.74 -34.26
N ASN A 491 -1.74 -3.03 -33.96
CA ASN A 491 -1.91 -4.14 -34.90
C ASN A 491 -3.33 -4.18 -35.50
N LEU A 492 -4.34 -3.82 -34.71
CA LEU A 492 -5.72 -3.72 -35.14
C LEU A 492 -6.09 -2.35 -35.75
N SER A 493 -5.12 -1.43 -35.86
CA SER A 493 -5.34 -0.05 -36.33
C SER A 493 -6.45 0.69 -35.57
N LEU A 494 -6.56 0.45 -34.26
CA LEU A 494 -7.48 1.14 -33.35
C LEU A 494 -6.95 2.55 -33.05
N THR A 495 -6.91 3.41 -34.08
CA THR A 495 -6.20 4.69 -34.04
C THR A 495 -6.96 5.82 -33.35
N ILE A 496 -6.21 6.75 -32.75
CA ILE A 496 -6.70 7.94 -32.03
C ILE A 496 -7.40 8.97 -32.93
N ASN A 497 -7.14 8.92 -34.24
CA ASN A 497 -7.56 9.93 -35.21
C ASN A 497 -8.73 9.48 -36.11
N GLY A 498 -9.79 8.91 -35.52
CA GLY A 498 -11.04 8.67 -36.24
C GLY A 498 -11.83 9.97 -36.50
N PRO A 499 -12.51 10.14 -37.65
CA PRO A 499 -13.11 11.43 -38.06
C PRO A 499 -14.40 11.84 -37.32
N ASN A 500 -14.92 11.08 -36.36
CA ASN A 500 -16.21 11.38 -35.71
C ASN A 500 -16.06 11.72 -34.22
N ARG A 501 -16.31 13.00 -33.91
CA ARG A 501 -16.38 13.58 -32.56
C ARG A 501 -17.76 13.37 -31.90
N SER A 502 -18.14 12.12 -31.63
CA SER A 502 -19.14 11.84 -30.59
C SER A 502 -18.41 11.31 -29.36
N PHE A 503 -19.03 11.36 -28.17
CA PHE A 503 -18.44 11.10 -26.85
C PHE A 503 -17.82 9.69 -26.63
N GLN A 504 -17.63 8.88 -27.69
CA GLN A 504 -16.84 7.64 -27.77
C GLN A 504 -15.52 7.84 -28.54
N ALA A 505 -15.01 9.07 -28.61
CA ALA A 505 -13.76 9.40 -29.29
C ALA A 505 -12.57 8.81 -28.54
N VAL A 506 -11.67 8.17 -29.28
CA VAL A 506 -10.38 7.68 -28.81
C VAL A 506 -9.61 8.79 -28.09
N GLN A 507 -8.99 8.48 -26.97
CA GLN A 507 -8.41 9.46 -26.06
C GLN A 507 -6.95 9.18 -25.86
N LYS A 508 -6.13 10.22 -26.03
CA LYS A 508 -4.74 10.22 -25.57
C LYS A 508 -4.71 9.91 -24.07
N ARG A 509 -3.59 9.37 -23.62
CA ARG A 509 -3.34 9.15 -22.20
C ARG A 509 -3.62 10.44 -21.41
N ARG A 510 -4.35 10.32 -20.31
CA ARG A 510 -4.69 11.45 -19.44
C ARG A 510 -4.95 10.97 -18.02
N ALA A 511 -4.87 11.90 -17.06
CA ALA A 511 -5.26 11.65 -15.69
C ALA A 511 -6.77 11.33 -15.58
N TRP A 512 -7.13 10.41 -14.69
CA TRP A 512 -8.49 10.23 -14.18
C TRP A 512 -8.52 10.46 -12.67
N PHE A 513 -9.67 10.87 -12.14
CA PHE A 513 -9.76 11.43 -10.79
C PHE A 513 -10.77 10.71 -9.92
N TYR A 514 -10.44 10.55 -8.66
CA TYR A 514 -11.34 10.06 -7.64
C TYR A 514 -12.01 11.25 -6.91
N GLU A 515 -13.29 11.16 -6.58
CA GLU A 515 -13.98 12.20 -5.82
C GLU A 515 -15.03 11.58 -4.89
N ILE A 516 -14.91 11.87 -3.58
CA ILE A 516 -15.84 11.38 -2.54
C ILE A 516 -17.26 11.87 -2.81
N GLN A 517 -17.40 13.17 -3.05
CA GLN A 517 -18.63 13.86 -3.42
C GLN A 517 -18.25 15.24 -3.98
N TYR A 518 -19.16 15.87 -4.75
CA TYR A 518 -18.91 17.16 -5.43
C TYR A 518 -18.49 18.33 -4.53
N SER A 519 -18.65 18.20 -3.22
CA SER A 519 -18.19 19.19 -2.25
C SER A 519 -16.71 19.09 -1.96
N TYR A 520 -15.98 18.08 -2.44
CA TYR A 520 -14.54 17.92 -2.23
C TYR A 520 -13.77 18.22 -3.51
N GLN A 521 -12.45 18.39 -3.41
CA GLN A 521 -11.62 18.44 -4.61
C GLN A 521 -11.44 17.02 -5.18
N PRO A 522 -11.34 16.85 -6.51
CA PRO A 522 -10.93 15.58 -7.08
C PRO A 522 -9.46 15.28 -6.75
N THR A 523 -9.13 14.03 -6.44
CA THR A 523 -7.74 13.54 -6.29
C THR A 523 -7.33 12.72 -7.49
N LEU A 524 -6.05 12.76 -7.87
CA LEU A 524 -5.53 11.92 -8.94
C LEU A 524 -5.65 10.44 -8.55
N ALA A 525 -6.43 9.68 -9.32
CA ALA A 525 -6.61 8.24 -9.11
C ALA A 525 -5.66 7.40 -9.96
N GLY A 526 -5.10 7.98 -11.03
CA GLY A 526 -4.17 7.36 -11.95
C GLY A 526 -4.38 7.92 -13.35
N TYR A 527 -4.05 7.14 -14.39
CA TYR A 527 -4.14 7.61 -15.77
C TYR A 527 -4.82 6.58 -16.68
N GLU A 528 -5.66 7.06 -17.59
CA GLU A 528 -6.40 6.25 -18.55
C GLU A 528 -5.99 6.56 -19.99
N LYS A 529 -6.09 5.55 -20.86
CA LYS A 529 -6.06 5.67 -22.32
C LYS A 529 -7.21 4.83 -22.87
N ILE A 530 -8.01 5.43 -23.77
CA ILE A 530 -9.20 4.78 -24.32
C ILE A 530 -9.03 4.66 -25.82
N PHE A 531 -9.13 3.43 -26.33
CA PHE A 531 -8.99 3.04 -27.73
C PHE A 531 -10.36 2.88 -28.41
N GLN A 532 -10.37 2.68 -29.74
CA GLN A 532 -11.58 2.25 -30.44
C GLN A 532 -12.09 0.91 -29.89
N ASN A 533 -13.35 0.60 -30.16
CA ASN A 533 -14.02 -0.61 -29.68
C ASN A 533 -14.05 -0.70 -28.13
N ASN A 534 -14.14 0.45 -27.44
CA ASN A 534 -14.25 0.55 -25.98
C ASN A 534 -13.19 -0.28 -25.22
N LEU A 535 -11.95 -0.23 -25.68
CA LEU A 535 -10.80 -0.80 -24.96
C LEU A 535 -10.19 0.30 -24.08
N HIS A 536 -10.22 0.10 -22.78
CA HIS A 536 -9.71 1.01 -21.75
C HIS A 536 -8.46 0.41 -21.13
N LEU A 537 -7.40 1.20 -21.08
CA LEU A 537 -6.15 0.89 -20.38
C LEU A 537 -5.96 1.90 -19.27
N VAL A 538 -5.85 1.44 -18.02
CA VAL A 538 -5.94 2.29 -16.83
C VAL A 538 -4.84 1.92 -15.83
N THR A 539 -4.20 2.93 -15.23
CA THR A 539 -3.39 2.75 -14.02
C THR A 539 -4.16 3.24 -12.79
N VAL A 540 -3.92 2.61 -11.65
CA VAL A 540 -4.42 3.02 -10.33
C VAL A 540 -3.23 3.40 -9.46
N LYS A 541 -3.13 4.69 -9.14
CA LYS A 541 -1.98 5.30 -8.46
C LYS A 541 -1.83 4.79 -7.03
N GLY A 542 -0.64 4.34 -6.68
CA GLY A 542 -0.28 3.88 -5.33
C GLY A 542 -1.04 2.63 -4.92
N SER A 543 -1.33 1.77 -5.88
CA SER A 543 -1.97 0.48 -5.68
C SER A 543 -1.03 -0.62 -6.15
N GLY A 544 -1.01 -1.75 -5.45
CA GLY A 544 -0.30 -2.95 -5.83
C GLY A 544 -1.13 -3.87 -6.71
N HIS A 545 -0.87 -5.16 -6.61
CA HIS A 545 -1.50 -6.23 -7.38
C HIS A 545 -3.00 -6.34 -7.10
N LEU A 546 -3.39 -6.19 -5.82
CA LEU A 546 -4.76 -6.35 -5.36
C LEU A 546 -5.44 -4.98 -5.26
N VAL A 547 -5.74 -4.40 -6.42
CA VAL A 547 -6.26 -3.02 -6.52
C VAL A 547 -7.45 -2.72 -5.60
N PRO A 548 -8.47 -3.60 -5.48
CA PRO A 548 -9.59 -3.34 -4.57
C PRO A 548 -9.24 -3.53 -3.09
N MET A 549 -8.11 -4.14 -2.74
CA MET A 549 -7.59 -4.16 -1.36
C MET A 549 -6.88 -2.85 -1.02
N ASP A 550 -5.95 -2.40 -1.87
CA ASP A 550 -5.10 -1.25 -1.60
C ASP A 550 -5.83 0.08 -1.78
N ARG A 551 -6.68 0.17 -2.81
CA ARG A 551 -7.43 1.38 -3.18
C ARG A 551 -8.93 1.08 -3.32
N PRO A 552 -9.61 0.56 -2.28
CA PRO A 552 -10.95 -0.02 -2.37
C PRO A 552 -12.00 0.96 -2.92
N ARG A 553 -11.93 2.23 -2.50
CA ARG A 553 -12.90 3.25 -2.89
C ARG A 553 -12.71 3.75 -4.32
N VAL A 554 -11.45 3.88 -4.72
CA VAL A 554 -11.05 4.22 -6.09
C VAL A 554 -11.44 3.08 -7.04
N ALA A 555 -11.18 1.83 -6.64
CA ALA A 555 -11.58 0.63 -7.37
C ALA A 555 -13.10 0.54 -7.54
N LEU A 556 -13.89 0.81 -6.49
CA LEU A 556 -15.36 0.83 -6.58
C LEU A 556 -15.86 1.89 -7.57
N GLN A 557 -15.31 3.11 -7.55
CA GLN A 557 -15.67 4.14 -8.53
C GLN A 557 -15.31 3.74 -9.95
N MET A 558 -14.11 3.18 -10.15
CA MET A 558 -13.63 2.71 -11.44
C MET A 558 -14.56 1.65 -12.03
N ILE A 559 -14.84 0.56 -11.29
CA ILE A 559 -15.65 -0.53 -11.81
C ILE A 559 -17.10 -0.10 -12.04
N TYR A 560 -17.67 0.74 -11.16
CA TYR A 560 -19.02 1.27 -11.34
C TYR A 560 -19.12 2.09 -12.65
N ASN A 561 -18.19 3.03 -12.85
CA ASN A 561 -18.20 3.87 -14.03
C ASN A 561 -17.91 3.07 -15.31
N PHE A 562 -17.03 2.07 -15.24
CA PHE A 562 -16.80 1.14 -16.35
C PHE A 562 -18.08 0.37 -16.74
N VAL A 563 -18.73 -0.28 -15.78
CA VAL A 563 -19.95 -1.09 -16.01
C VAL A 563 -21.07 -0.25 -16.62
N PHE A 564 -21.24 0.99 -16.16
CA PHE A 564 -22.26 1.90 -16.69
C PHE A 564 -21.78 2.74 -17.89
N ASN A 565 -20.60 2.47 -18.45
CA ASN A 565 -20.00 3.17 -19.58
C ASN A 565 -19.98 4.70 -19.39
N ARG A 566 -19.34 5.15 -18.32
CA ARG A 566 -19.19 6.55 -17.93
C ARG A 566 -17.73 6.91 -17.80
N SER A 567 -17.42 8.21 -17.75
CA SER A 567 -16.09 8.67 -17.37
C SER A 567 -15.72 8.12 -16.00
N LEU A 568 -14.51 7.56 -15.87
CA LEU A 568 -14.01 7.03 -14.60
C LEU A 568 -13.94 8.10 -13.51
N SER A 569 -13.84 9.37 -13.90
CA SER A 569 -13.76 10.52 -12.98
C SER A 569 -15.09 11.00 -12.40
N LEU A 570 -16.20 10.29 -12.64
CA LEU A 570 -17.50 10.68 -12.10
C LEU A 570 -17.74 10.09 -10.71
N VAL A 571 -18.17 10.94 -9.78
CA VAL A 571 -18.67 10.53 -8.46
C VAL A 571 -19.79 9.50 -8.61
N ILE A 572 -19.76 8.45 -7.80
CA ILE A 572 -20.77 7.39 -7.81
C ILE A 572 -21.90 7.69 -6.81
N PRO A 573 -23.17 7.38 -7.14
CA PRO A 573 -24.31 7.59 -6.24
C PRO A 573 -24.48 6.42 -5.26
N ILE A 574 -23.39 5.96 -4.62
CA ILE A 574 -23.39 4.82 -3.69
C ILE A 574 -23.01 5.29 -2.29
N SER A 575 -23.82 4.93 -1.29
CA SER A 575 -23.47 5.16 0.11
C SER A 575 -22.42 4.17 0.59
N THR A 576 -21.32 4.70 1.14
CA THR A 576 -20.27 3.95 1.83
C THR A 576 -20.40 4.05 3.35
N ALA A 577 -21.57 4.46 3.86
CA ALA A 577 -21.83 4.47 5.30
C ALA A 577 -21.88 3.02 5.82
N PRO A 578 -21.22 2.72 6.96
CA PRO A 578 -21.26 1.40 7.55
C PRO A 578 -22.65 1.08 8.12
N THR A 579 -23.04 -0.17 7.98
CA THR A 579 -24.20 -0.78 8.61
C THR A 579 -23.95 -0.90 10.12
N ALA A 580 -25.00 -0.70 10.92
CA ALA A 580 -24.90 -0.86 12.37
C ALA A 580 -24.50 -2.29 12.77
N LEU A 581 -23.61 -2.41 13.75
CA LEU A 581 -23.24 -3.69 14.36
C LEU A 581 -24.45 -4.35 15.03
N LYS A 582 -24.49 -5.69 15.02
CA LYS A 582 -25.50 -6.44 15.77
C LYS A 582 -25.33 -6.20 17.28
N PRO A 583 -26.41 -6.22 18.08
CA PRO A 583 -26.37 -5.92 19.52
C PRO A 583 -25.30 -6.70 20.30
N GLU A 584 -25.07 -7.97 19.97
CA GLU A 584 -24.05 -8.81 20.62
C GLU A 584 -22.60 -8.35 20.39
N TYR A 585 -22.35 -7.53 19.36
CA TYR A 585 -21.06 -6.88 19.11
C TYR A 585 -21.07 -5.39 19.49
N THR A 586 -22.21 -4.85 19.92
CA THR A 586 -22.28 -3.48 20.46
C THR A 586 -21.66 -3.44 21.86
N GLY A 587 -20.85 -2.42 22.13
CA GLY A 587 -20.16 -2.25 23.43
C GLY A 587 -18.80 -2.96 23.55
N MET A 588 -18.34 -3.70 22.54
CA MET A 588 -16.95 -4.21 22.50
C MET A 588 -15.89 -3.08 22.45
N GLY A 589 -16.30 -1.84 22.16
CA GLY A 589 -15.50 -0.62 22.30
C GLY A 589 -15.50 0.01 23.71
N THR A 590 -16.13 -0.63 24.71
CA THR A 590 -16.12 -0.18 26.13
C THR A 590 -15.30 -1.09 27.04
N CYS A 591 -14.55 -2.03 26.49
CA CYS A 591 -13.45 -2.62 27.23
C CYS A 591 -12.52 -1.48 27.63
N SER A 592 -12.38 -1.24 28.93
CA SER A 592 -11.21 -0.52 29.44
C SER A 592 -10.02 -1.17 28.74
N GLU A 593 -9.23 -0.39 28.02
CA GLU A 593 -7.96 -0.86 27.50
C GLU A 593 -7.27 -1.59 28.64
N THR A 594 -7.22 -2.92 28.56
CA THR A 594 -6.10 -3.60 29.16
C THR A 594 -4.94 -3.03 28.38
N SER A 595 -4.19 -2.13 29.02
CA SER A 595 -2.85 -1.73 28.63
C SER A 595 -2.24 -2.89 27.88
N TYR A 596 -1.75 -2.65 26.65
CA TYR A 596 -0.90 -3.61 25.96
C TYR A 596 0.01 -4.23 27.03
N PRO A 597 0.12 -5.57 27.13
CA PRO A 597 1.17 -6.13 27.96
C PRO A 597 2.44 -5.43 27.49
N SER A 598 3.12 -4.76 28.42
CA SER A 598 4.47 -4.25 28.20
C SER A 598 5.21 -5.32 27.43
N ALA A 599 5.81 -4.95 26.30
CA ALA A 599 6.53 -5.87 25.42
C ALA A 599 7.26 -6.89 26.29
N SER A 600 6.96 -8.17 26.09
CA SER A 600 7.71 -9.22 26.79
C SER A 600 9.19 -8.88 26.59
N PRO A 601 9.97 -8.68 27.67
CA PRO A 601 11.39 -8.45 27.50
C PRO A 601 11.93 -9.58 26.63
N LEU A 602 12.68 -9.19 25.59
CA LEU A 602 13.34 -10.12 24.69
C LEU A 602 13.96 -11.25 25.54
N PRO A 603 13.85 -12.53 25.12
CA PRO A 603 14.66 -13.57 25.73
C PRO A 603 16.10 -13.08 25.72
N ALA A 604 16.73 -13.02 26.90
CA ALA A 604 18.13 -12.65 26.99
C ALA A 604 18.92 -13.61 26.10
N ILE A 605 19.43 -13.11 24.97
CA ILE A 605 20.36 -13.85 24.14
C ILE A 605 21.60 -14.04 25.01
N LEU A 606 21.83 -15.28 25.47
CA LEU A 606 23.10 -15.72 26.01
C LEU A 606 24.13 -15.64 24.87
N MET A 607 24.77 -14.48 24.74
CA MET A 607 25.94 -14.34 23.89
C MET A 607 27.07 -15.23 24.44
N PRO A 608 27.82 -15.94 23.58
CA PRO A 608 29.03 -16.63 24.02
C PRO A 608 30.04 -15.61 24.54
N THR A 609 30.56 -15.91 25.71
CA THR A 609 31.53 -15.15 26.49
C THR A 609 32.66 -14.54 25.64
N ALA A 610 32.62 -13.22 25.46
CA ALA A 610 33.82 -12.42 25.30
C ALA A 610 34.24 -11.90 26.68
N PHE A 611 35.54 -11.97 26.94
CA PHE A 611 36.16 -11.80 28.25
C PHE A 611 35.90 -10.44 28.91
N ALA A 612 35.49 -10.52 30.19
CA ALA A 612 35.84 -9.67 31.33
C ALA A 612 35.81 -8.13 31.15
N MET A 613 34.74 -7.50 31.65
CA MET A 613 34.80 -6.65 32.86
C MET A 613 33.43 -6.73 33.57
N LEU A 614 33.46 -7.09 34.86
CA LEU A 614 32.30 -7.26 35.74
C LEU A 614 32.34 -6.15 36.80
N ASP A 615 31.12 -5.75 37.21
CA ASP A 615 30.72 -4.98 38.40
C ASP A 615 30.81 -3.44 38.21
N ASP A 616 29.73 -2.63 38.36
CA ASP A 616 28.59 -2.70 39.28
C ASP A 616 27.27 -2.25 38.61
N ILE A 617 26.16 -2.96 38.86
CA ILE A 617 24.79 -2.46 38.60
C ILE A 617 24.26 -1.89 39.92
N VAL A 618 24.14 -0.56 39.97
CA VAL A 618 23.34 0.16 40.95
C VAL A 618 21.91 0.24 40.40
N GLU A 619 20.92 -0.10 41.22
CA GLU A 619 19.52 0.24 40.95
C GLU A 619 19.40 1.77 40.91
N GLU A 620 19.27 2.38 39.73
CA GLU A 620 19.07 3.83 39.61
C GLU A 620 17.58 4.19 39.60
N GLU A 621 17.24 5.05 40.57
CA GLU A 621 16.09 5.94 40.64
C GLU A 621 15.85 6.72 39.34
N GLU A 622 14.67 7.32 39.18
CA GLU A 622 14.31 8.24 38.09
C GLU A 622 15.44 9.24 37.77
N VAL A 623 16.26 8.91 36.77
CA VAL A 623 17.30 9.81 36.26
C VAL A 623 16.61 10.88 35.42
N LEU A 624 16.27 11.98 36.09
CA LEU A 624 16.02 13.25 35.43
C LEU A 624 17.29 13.65 34.67
N LEU A 625 17.22 13.48 33.34
CA LEU A 625 18.04 14.12 32.30
C LEU A 625 18.60 15.46 32.77
N ASN A 626 19.92 15.54 32.95
CA ASN A 626 20.76 16.74 33.17
C ASN A 626 20.01 17.99 33.69
N THR A 627 19.60 17.97 34.97
CA THR A 627 18.87 19.06 35.64
C THR A 627 19.77 20.06 36.36
N ASP A 628 21.08 20.14 36.06
CA ASP A 628 21.94 21.18 36.66
C ASP A 628 22.12 22.39 35.73
N PRO A 629 21.41 23.51 35.97
CA PRO A 629 21.65 24.79 35.32
C PRO A 629 23.11 25.27 35.38
N ALA A 630 23.91 24.79 36.34
CA ALA A 630 25.32 25.20 36.48
C ALA A 630 26.19 24.79 35.29
N ASN A 631 25.73 23.86 34.44
CA ASN A 631 26.42 23.43 33.22
C ASN A 631 26.07 24.28 31.97
N LEU A 632 25.16 25.24 32.09
CA LEU A 632 24.75 26.13 30.99
C LEU A 632 25.46 27.49 31.10
N THR A 633 25.82 28.07 29.95
CA THR A 633 26.30 29.45 29.90
C THR A 633 25.17 30.43 30.20
N ASP A 634 25.50 31.66 30.59
CA ASP A 634 24.51 32.74 30.75
C ASP A 634 23.69 32.95 29.47
N LYS A 635 24.32 32.77 28.30
CA LYS A 635 23.65 32.85 27.00
C LYS A 635 22.67 31.70 26.79
N ALA A 636 23.06 30.46 27.09
CA ALA A 636 22.15 29.31 26.99
C ALA A 636 20.98 29.43 27.98
N LEU A 637 21.22 29.90 29.20
CA LEU A 637 20.15 30.16 30.17
C LEU A 637 19.17 31.23 29.68
N ALA A 638 19.68 32.28 29.03
CA ALA A 638 18.84 33.34 28.45
C ALA A 638 18.02 32.86 27.23
N ASP A 639 18.51 31.84 26.51
CA ASP A 639 17.84 31.25 25.35
C ASP A 639 16.87 30.10 25.73
N MET A 640 16.85 29.67 26.99
CA MET A 640 16.07 28.50 27.44
C MET A 640 14.56 28.76 27.42
N ILE A 641 13.82 27.94 26.68
CA ILE A 641 12.36 28.03 26.61
C ILE A 641 11.77 27.21 27.76
N THR A 642 11.11 27.90 28.68
CA THR A 642 10.50 27.28 29.87
C THR A 642 9.00 27.04 29.72
N ASN A 643 8.35 27.68 28.75
CA ASN A 643 6.94 27.50 28.44
C ASN A 643 6.69 27.75 26.96
N LEU A 644 6.12 26.78 26.24
CA LEU A 644 5.80 26.88 24.82
C LEU A 644 4.26 26.95 24.64
N PRO A 645 3.69 28.09 24.20
CA PRO A 645 2.24 28.26 24.12
C PRO A 645 1.55 27.30 23.17
N GLY A 646 0.46 26.66 23.59
CA GLY A 646 -0.32 25.75 22.74
C GLY A 646 0.18 24.30 22.72
N LEU A 647 1.21 23.97 23.49
CA LEU A 647 1.65 22.59 23.68
C LEU A 647 0.57 21.77 24.42
N THR A 648 0.21 20.61 23.89
CA THR A 648 -0.87 19.75 24.44
C THR A 648 -0.36 18.61 25.33
N PHE A 649 0.95 18.50 25.51
CA PHE A 649 1.62 17.46 26.30
C PHE A 649 2.79 18.03 27.11
N ASN A 650 3.27 17.29 28.11
CA ASN A 650 4.45 17.69 28.88
C ASN A 650 5.72 17.16 28.20
N VAL A 651 6.69 18.04 27.94
CA VAL A 651 8.01 17.65 27.45
C VAL A 651 8.91 17.20 28.60
N SER A 652 9.75 16.20 28.35
CA SER A 652 10.74 15.66 29.28
C SER A 652 12.17 16.15 29.02
N PHE A 653 12.37 17.03 28.05
CA PHE A 653 13.68 17.50 27.58
C PHE A 653 13.73 19.04 27.55
N ARG A 654 14.94 19.62 27.63
CA ARG A 654 15.12 21.08 27.48
C ARG A 654 15.16 21.48 26.01
N GLN A 655 14.77 22.72 25.77
CA GLN A 655 14.83 23.33 24.45
C GLN A 655 15.26 24.80 24.57
N PHE A 656 15.99 25.28 23.56
CA PHE A 656 16.62 26.58 23.57
C PHE A 656 16.43 27.25 22.22
N SER A 657 16.16 28.54 22.20
CA SER A 657 16.09 29.28 20.95
C SER A 657 16.57 30.71 21.13
N GLY A 658 17.14 31.26 20.07
CA GLY A 658 17.73 32.58 20.08
C GLY A 658 18.55 32.84 18.83
N TYR A 659 19.53 33.74 18.94
CA TYR A 659 20.37 34.14 17.81
C TYR A 659 21.83 33.75 18.02
N LEU A 660 22.44 33.19 16.98
CA LEU A 660 23.87 32.97 16.83
C LEU A 660 24.45 34.15 16.06
N THR A 661 25.43 34.83 16.65
CA THR A 661 26.02 36.06 16.09
C THR A 661 27.53 35.99 16.22
N SER A 662 28.21 35.65 15.13
CA SER A 662 29.66 35.51 15.14
C SER A 662 30.34 36.87 15.23
N THR A 663 31.52 36.89 15.85
CA THR A 663 32.41 38.06 15.85
C THR A 663 32.89 38.44 14.45
N ASP A 664 32.97 37.48 13.53
CA ASP A 664 33.41 37.71 12.15
C ASP A 664 32.29 38.30 11.28
N TYR A 665 31.03 38.06 11.66
CA TYR A 665 29.83 38.60 11.01
C TYR A 665 28.91 39.25 12.05
N PRO A 666 29.34 40.35 12.69
CA PRO A 666 28.66 40.92 13.86
C PRO A 666 27.29 41.52 13.54
N SER A 667 27.03 41.82 12.27
CA SER A 667 25.75 42.32 11.78
C SER A 667 24.76 41.22 11.44
N ASP A 668 25.18 39.95 11.38
CA ASP A 668 24.37 38.85 10.89
C ASP A 668 23.95 37.94 12.06
N HIS A 669 22.64 37.73 12.21
CA HIS A 669 22.03 37.03 13.32
C HIS A 669 21.20 35.87 12.80
N LEU A 670 21.72 34.65 12.94
CA LEU A 670 21.01 33.43 12.53
C LEU A 670 20.19 32.89 13.69
N PHE A 671 18.89 32.72 13.48
CA PHE A 671 17.99 32.13 14.47
C PHE A 671 18.19 30.62 14.53
N TYR A 672 18.20 30.08 15.75
CA TYR A 672 18.30 28.65 15.99
C TYR A 672 17.25 28.19 16.99
N TRP A 673 16.87 26.92 16.88
CA TRP A 673 16.11 26.21 17.90
C TRP A 673 16.75 24.84 18.15
N PHE A 674 17.23 24.63 19.38
CA PHE A 674 17.95 23.44 19.81
C PHE A 674 17.11 22.61 20.77
N MET A 675 17.01 21.30 20.51
CA MET A 675 16.29 20.32 21.31
C MET A 675 17.28 19.31 21.89
N GLU A 676 17.28 19.13 23.21
CA GLU A 676 18.10 18.09 23.82
C GLU A 676 17.56 16.68 23.54
N SER A 677 18.47 15.72 23.55
CA SER A 677 18.12 14.29 23.50
C SER A 677 17.27 13.90 24.71
N GLN A 678 16.25 13.09 24.47
CA GLN A 678 15.43 12.45 25.50
C GLN A 678 16.10 11.22 26.12
N ASN A 679 17.26 10.79 25.59
CA ASN A 679 18.01 9.61 26.04
C ASN A 679 19.17 9.98 26.97
N ASP A 680 20.28 10.49 26.43
CA ASP A 680 21.43 10.97 27.22
C ASP A 680 22.00 12.23 26.55
N PRO A 681 21.44 13.42 26.83
CA PRO A 681 21.83 14.64 26.12
C PRO A 681 23.30 15.01 26.31
N VAL A 682 23.96 14.56 27.38
CA VAL A 682 25.38 14.86 27.61
C VAL A 682 26.27 14.09 26.64
N ASN A 683 25.95 12.82 26.37
CA ASN A 683 26.80 11.94 25.58
C ASN A 683 26.28 11.70 24.15
N ASP A 684 24.99 11.92 23.90
CA ASP A 684 24.37 11.72 22.59
C ASP A 684 24.90 12.74 21.55
N PRO A 685 24.92 12.37 20.26
CA PRO A 685 25.42 13.23 19.20
C PRO A 685 24.62 14.55 19.09
N VAL A 686 25.28 15.59 18.58
CA VAL A 686 24.62 16.82 18.12
C VAL A 686 24.44 16.73 16.60
N VAL A 687 23.20 16.90 16.16
CA VAL A 687 22.81 16.85 14.75
C VAL A 687 22.28 18.22 14.34
N LEU A 688 22.95 18.88 13.41
CA LEU A 688 22.42 20.09 12.76
C LEU A 688 21.40 19.67 11.70
N TRP A 689 20.24 20.33 11.65
CA TRP A 689 19.25 20.22 10.59
C TRP A 689 19.14 21.51 9.79
N LEU A 690 19.18 21.37 8.47
CA LEU A 690 18.96 22.42 7.47
C LEU A 690 17.82 21.99 6.54
N ASN A 691 16.66 22.65 6.61
CA ASN A 691 15.61 22.41 5.62
C ASN A 691 16.05 22.86 4.22
N GLY A 692 15.46 22.22 3.21
CA GLY A 692 15.69 22.55 1.82
C GLY A 692 14.74 23.62 1.28
N GLY A 693 15.01 24.05 0.04
CA GLY A 693 14.46 25.27 -0.54
C GLY A 693 15.37 26.46 -0.22
N PRO A 694 16.03 27.08 -1.21
CA PRO A 694 16.94 28.18 -0.94
C PRO A 694 16.15 29.35 -0.34
N GLY A 695 16.37 29.64 0.94
CA GLY A 695 15.61 30.66 1.66
C GLY A 695 14.47 30.14 2.54
N CYS A 696 14.35 28.83 2.77
CA CYS A 696 13.33 28.23 3.64
C CYS A 696 13.85 27.92 5.05
N SER A 697 12.96 27.98 6.02
CA SER A 697 13.28 27.86 7.44
C SER A 697 13.43 26.41 7.87
N SER A 698 14.42 26.14 8.72
CA SER A 698 14.55 24.84 9.38
C SER A 698 13.47 24.54 10.43
N LEU A 699 12.55 25.49 10.67
CA LEU A 699 11.42 25.27 11.56
C LEU A 699 10.32 24.42 10.91
N GLY A 700 10.30 24.29 9.58
CA GLY A 700 9.48 23.30 8.86
C GLY A 700 9.81 21.88 9.33
N GLY A 701 11.08 21.49 9.27
CA GLY A 701 11.52 20.19 9.76
C GLY A 701 11.29 19.98 11.25
N LEU A 702 11.31 21.06 12.05
CA LEU A 702 11.00 21.01 13.49
C LEU A 702 9.52 20.71 13.76
N LEU A 703 8.60 21.35 13.02
CA LEU A 703 7.16 21.33 13.30
C LEU A 703 6.34 20.40 12.39
N GLU A 704 6.90 19.93 11.28
CA GLU A 704 6.15 19.18 10.27
C GLU A 704 6.80 17.85 9.90
N GLU A 705 8.09 17.63 10.21
CA GLU A 705 8.81 16.41 9.82
C GLU A 705 9.36 15.60 11.02
N LEU A 706 10.51 16.01 11.57
CA LEU A 706 11.34 15.16 12.46
C LEU A 706 11.48 15.70 13.87
N GLY A 707 11.10 16.96 14.10
CA GLY A 707 11.16 17.55 15.43
C GLY A 707 10.08 16.98 16.37
N PRO A 708 10.16 17.29 17.67
CA PRO A 708 9.28 16.71 18.70
C PRO A 708 7.82 17.16 18.63
N PHE A 709 7.49 18.11 17.76
CA PHE A 709 6.20 18.78 17.75
C PHE A 709 5.57 18.71 16.36
N HIS A 710 4.26 18.51 16.32
CA HIS A 710 3.47 18.71 15.11
C HIS A 710 2.35 19.72 15.31
N ASN A 711 2.07 20.53 14.29
CA ASN A 711 0.93 21.43 14.28
C ASN A 711 -0.40 20.67 14.23
N ASN A 712 -1.33 21.03 15.11
CA ASN A 712 -2.70 20.53 15.04
C ASN A 712 -3.47 21.21 13.91
N ASN A 713 -4.52 20.57 13.37
CA ASN A 713 -5.41 21.18 12.39
C ASN A 713 -6.49 22.04 13.07
N ASP A 714 -6.03 23.02 13.85
CA ASP A 714 -6.85 23.96 14.61
C ASP A 714 -6.46 25.42 14.31
N ASN A 715 -6.04 25.65 13.05
CA ASN A 715 -5.60 26.96 12.56
C ASN A 715 -4.39 27.51 13.34
N GLY A 716 -3.39 26.64 13.58
CA GLY A 716 -2.12 27.00 14.25
C GLY A 716 -2.26 27.33 15.74
N THR A 717 -3.26 26.77 16.43
CA THR A 717 -3.52 27.07 17.84
C THR A 717 -2.77 26.13 18.79
N THR A 718 -2.62 24.85 18.44
CA THR A 718 -1.97 23.87 19.32
C THR A 718 -0.91 23.01 18.61
N LEU A 719 -0.03 22.41 19.42
CA LEU A 719 0.98 21.43 19.03
C LEU A 719 0.74 20.09 19.73
N PHE A 720 1.00 18.97 19.06
CA PHE A 720 0.95 17.61 19.62
C PHE A 720 2.29 16.88 19.44
N GLU A 721 2.49 15.76 20.15
CA GLU A 721 3.78 15.03 20.16
C GLU A 721 4.03 14.30 18.84
N ASN A 722 5.23 14.48 18.28
CA ASN A 722 5.79 13.55 17.30
C ASN A 722 6.52 12.41 18.04
N ILE A 723 5.89 11.24 18.09
CA ILE A 723 6.47 10.08 18.79
C ILE A 723 7.71 9.48 18.08
N TYR A 724 7.95 9.88 16.83
CA TYR A 724 9.09 9.44 16.01
C TYR A 724 10.19 10.50 15.89
N SER A 725 10.19 11.49 16.78
CA SER A 725 11.13 12.61 16.69
C SER A 725 12.58 12.20 16.83
N TRP A 726 13.49 12.87 16.10
CA TRP A 726 14.92 12.55 16.14
C TRP A 726 15.55 12.83 17.50
N ASN A 727 14.99 13.77 18.26
CA ASN A 727 15.46 14.05 19.61
C ASN A 727 15.12 12.94 20.63
N LYS A 728 14.53 11.81 20.21
CA LYS A 728 14.52 10.58 21.00
C LYS A 728 15.93 9.97 21.16
N ARG A 729 16.89 10.31 20.29
CA ARG A 729 18.25 9.72 20.27
C ARG A 729 19.40 10.70 20.06
N ALA A 730 19.13 11.95 19.71
CA ALA A 730 20.15 12.95 19.43
C ALA A 730 19.77 14.33 19.98
N ASN A 731 20.77 15.17 20.21
CA ASN A 731 20.54 16.60 20.38
C ASN A 731 20.38 17.22 18.99
N VAL A 732 19.27 17.91 18.71
CA VAL A 732 18.95 18.39 17.35
C VAL A 732 18.93 19.92 17.30
N LEU A 733 19.77 20.49 16.44
CA LEU A 733 19.91 21.93 16.19
C LEU A 733 19.24 22.30 14.87
N PHE A 734 18.12 23.00 14.91
CA PHE A 734 17.47 23.55 13.72
C PHE A 734 17.98 24.98 13.49
N LEU A 735 18.59 25.24 12.33
CA LEU A 735 19.19 26.55 12.02
C LEU A 735 18.51 27.21 10.82
N GLU A 736 17.98 28.42 10.99
CA GLU A 736 17.40 29.19 9.89
C GLU A 736 18.49 29.89 9.08
N ALA A 737 18.73 29.43 7.86
CA ALA A 737 19.72 29.99 6.94
C ALA A 737 19.16 30.07 5.51
N PRO A 738 19.60 31.01 4.66
CA PRO A 738 20.54 32.11 4.91
C PRO A 738 20.01 33.22 5.85
N VAL A 739 20.85 34.22 6.13
CA VAL A 739 20.42 35.41 6.88
C VAL A 739 19.26 36.08 6.15
N GLY A 740 18.20 36.42 6.90
CA GLY A 740 16.94 36.90 6.34
C GLY A 740 15.89 35.82 6.13
N VAL A 741 16.19 34.54 6.36
CA VAL A 741 15.17 33.48 6.41
C VAL A 741 14.46 33.47 7.75
N GLY A 742 13.14 33.28 7.73
CA GLY A 742 12.36 33.15 8.95
C GLY A 742 12.53 34.31 9.93
N PHE A 743 13.10 34.05 11.11
CA PHE A 743 13.47 35.03 12.12
C PHE A 743 14.92 35.51 12.04
N SER A 744 15.79 34.86 11.27
CA SER A 744 17.16 35.33 10.99
C SER A 744 17.15 36.71 10.34
N TYR A 745 18.08 37.59 10.73
CA TYR A 745 18.14 38.96 10.23
C TYR A 745 19.56 39.51 10.22
N THR A 746 19.75 40.61 9.49
CA THR A 746 20.98 41.41 9.53
C THR A 746 20.65 42.84 9.95
N ASP A 747 21.58 43.50 10.65
CA ASP A 747 21.50 44.92 10.97
C ASP A 747 21.63 45.81 9.73
N THR A 748 22.10 45.26 8.61
CA THR A 748 22.36 45.99 7.35
C THR A 748 21.58 45.44 6.14
N PRO A 749 20.25 45.34 6.20
CA PRO A 749 19.44 44.61 5.21
C PRO A 749 19.49 45.22 3.80
N ALA A 750 19.75 46.53 3.67
CA ALA A 750 19.79 47.21 2.38
C ALA A 750 21.02 46.86 1.53
N SER A 751 22.10 46.37 2.16
CA SER A 751 23.37 46.03 1.51
C SER A 751 23.70 44.54 1.58
N TYR A 752 22.83 43.74 2.22
CA TYR A 752 23.07 42.33 2.39
C TYR A 752 22.69 41.56 1.13
N HIS A 753 23.64 40.75 0.66
CA HIS A 753 23.48 39.82 -0.44
C HIS A 753 24.01 38.47 0.02
N TRP A 754 23.33 37.41 -0.34
CA TRP A 754 23.74 36.05 -0.02
C TRP A 754 23.97 35.25 -1.30
N SER A 755 24.88 34.29 -1.19
CA SER A 755 25.20 33.19 -2.10
C SER A 755 25.43 31.94 -1.25
N ASP A 756 25.56 30.78 -1.89
CA ASP A 756 25.88 29.53 -1.20
C ASP A 756 27.19 29.64 -0.40
N ASP A 757 28.21 30.30 -0.95
CA ASP A 757 29.48 30.56 -0.25
C ASP A 757 29.28 31.41 1.01
N THR A 758 28.60 32.55 0.90
CA THR A 758 28.38 33.42 2.08
C THR A 758 27.48 32.75 3.12
N THR A 759 26.58 31.88 2.68
CA THR A 759 25.69 31.12 3.58
C THR A 759 26.49 30.07 4.32
N ALA A 760 27.38 29.34 3.64
CA ALA A 760 28.26 28.36 4.24
C ALA A 760 29.25 29.01 5.22
N ASP A 761 29.80 30.18 4.89
CA ASP A 761 30.68 30.94 5.78
C ASP A 761 29.95 31.41 7.04
N ASN A 762 28.76 32.02 6.88
CA ASN A 762 27.91 32.44 8.01
C ASN A 762 27.50 31.26 8.89
N ASN A 763 27.08 30.15 8.29
CA ASN A 763 26.69 28.95 9.03
C ASN A 763 27.88 28.33 9.78
N ALA A 764 29.07 28.25 9.17
CA ALA A 764 30.26 27.72 9.84
C ALA A 764 30.63 28.55 11.07
N GLN A 765 30.50 29.87 10.95
CA GLN A 765 30.74 30.79 12.04
C GLN A 765 29.66 30.75 13.12
N ALA A 766 28.40 30.51 12.76
CA ALA A 766 27.33 30.27 13.71
C ALA A 766 27.54 28.96 14.48
N ILE A 767 27.98 27.88 13.82
CA ILE A 767 28.32 26.62 14.47
C ILE A 767 29.51 26.79 15.42
N LYS A 768 30.55 27.52 15.02
CA LYS A 768 31.64 27.89 15.93
C LYS A 768 31.12 28.66 17.15
N TYR A 769 30.28 29.67 16.94
CA TYR A 769 29.68 30.44 18.03
C TYR A 769 28.82 29.56 18.96
N PHE A 770 28.02 28.66 18.40
CA PHE A 770 27.20 27.69 19.14
C PHE A 770 28.06 26.86 20.09
N PHE A 771 29.12 26.21 19.59
CA PHE A 771 29.98 25.35 20.41
C PHE A 771 30.98 26.08 21.29
N GLU A 772 31.34 27.33 21.02
CA GLU A 772 32.32 28.06 21.86
C GLU A 772 31.67 28.96 22.90
N GLN A 773 30.53 29.57 22.57
CA GLN A 773 29.96 30.66 23.37
C GLN A 773 28.63 30.28 24.03
N VAL A 774 27.83 29.42 23.38
CA VAL A 774 26.49 29.08 23.88
C VAL A 774 26.51 27.74 24.61
N PHE A 775 27.01 26.69 23.96
CA PHE A 775 26.96 25.29 24.40
C PHE A 775 28.34 24.61 24.39
N PRO A 776 29.35 25.14 25.11
CA PRO A 776 30.70 24.56 25.15
C PRO A 776 30.78 23.14 25.72
N SER A 777 29.80 22.75 26.55
CA SER A 777 29.70 21.37 27.05
C SER A 777 29.48 20.33 25.95
N TYR A 778 28.90 20.72 24.81
CA TYR A 778 28.58 19.82 23.69
C TYR A 778 29.71 19.70 22.66
N LYS A 779 30.80 20.44 22.83
CA LYS A 779 31.91 20.53 21.85
C LYS A 779 32.57 19.18 21.55
N HIS A 780 32.56 18.27 22.52
CA HIS A 780 33.16 16.94 22.40
C HIS A 780 32.18 15.87 21.91
N ASN A 781 30.88 16.17 21.86
CA ASN A 781 29.87 15.28 21.31
C ASN A 781 30.13 15.08 19.81
N GLU A 782 29.80 13.90 19.29
CA GLU A 782 29.84 13.68 17.85
C GLU A 782 28.92 14.67 17.14
N PHE A 783 29.45 15.40 16.16
CA PHE A 783 28.68 16.40 15.42
C PHE A 783 28.46 15.97 13.97
N PHE A 784 27.21 16.05 13.51
CA PHE A 784 26.80 15.75 12.14
C PHE A 784 26.04 16.92 11.51
N VAL A 785 26.35 17.21 10.24
CA VAL A 785 25.59 18.16 9.42
C VAL A 785 24.51 17.40 8.66
N THR A 786 23.25 17.69 8.90
CA THR A 786 22.13 17.03 8.21
C THR A 786 21.14 18.01 7.63
N GLY A 787 20.35 17.56 6.68
CA GLY A 787 19.31 18.36 6.05
C GLY A 787 18.71 17.67 4.85
N GLU A 788 17.81 18.36 4.17
CA GLU A 788 17.10 17.83 3.01
C GLU A 788 17.06 18.77 1.79
N SER A 789 16.69 18.25 0.62
CA SER A 789 16.43 19.04 -0.59
C SER A 789 17.62 19.96 -0.94
N TYR A 790 17.53 21.29 -0.81
CA TYR A 790 18.66 22.19 -1.10
C TYR A 790 19.86 22.03 -0.12
N ALA A 791 19.71 21.27 0.96
CA ALA A 791 20.83 20.80 1.77
C ALA A 791 21.83 19.93 0.98
N GLY A 792 21.46 19.45 -0.22
CA GLY A 792 22.41 18.93 -1.20
C GLY A 792 23.53 19.91 -1.57
N VAL A 793 23.28 21.21 -1.47
CA VAL A 793 24.27 22.29 -1.61
C VAL A 793 24.80 22.72 -0.24
N TYR A 794 23.93 22.99 0.74
CA TYR A 794 24.35 23.50 2.05
C TYR A 794 25.21 22.52 2.84
N GLY A 795 24.89 21.23 2.84
CA GLY A 795 25.62 20.20 3.58
C GLY A 795 27.08 20.11 3.16
N PRO A 796 27.40 19.87 1.87
CA PRO A 796 28.78 19.78 1.40
C PRO A 796 29.56 21.08 1.55
N THR A 797 28.94 22.22 1.21
CA THR A 797 29.61 23.53 1.30
C THR A 797 29.96 23.86 2.75
N LEU A 798 29.01 23.75 3.70
CA LEU A 798 29.26 23.97 5.12
C LEU A 798 30.32 23.00 5.68
N SER A 799 30.18 21.70 5.40
CA SER A 799 31.12 20.68 5.89
C SER A 799 32.56 20.97 5.44
N GLU A 800 32.74 21.45 4.21
CA GLU A 800 34.06 21.87 3.71
C GLU A 800 34.64 23.03 4.54
N ARG A 801 33.83 24.02 4.95
CA ARG A 801 34.29 25.17 5.76
C ARG A 801 34.67 24.70 7.17
N LEU A 802 33.85 23.82 7.77
CA LEU A 802 34.14 23.25 9.08
C LEU A 802 35.46 22.46 9.09
N VAL A 803 35.69 21.58 8.10
CA VAL A 803 36.95 20.82 7.98
C VAL A 803 38.15 21.77 7.83
N LYS A 804 38.05 22.78 6.95
CA LYS A 804 39.11 23.79 6.79
C LYS A 804 39.41 24.53 8.09
N MET A 805 38.39 24.86 8.87
CA MET A 805 38.54 25.54 10.17
C MET A 805 39.18 24.63 11.22
N ILE A 806 38.85 23.34 11.23
CA ILE A 806 39.46 22.32 12.10
C ILE A 806 40.94 22.13 11.76
N ASP A 807 41.26 21.94 10.48
CA ASP A 807 42.63 21.75 9.99
C ASP A 807 43.53 22.96 10.28
N ALA A 808 42.95 24.18 10.24
CA ALA A 808 43.65 25.40 10.58
C ALA A 808 43.78 25.63 12.10
N GLY A 809 43.18 24.78 12.94
CA GLY A 809 43.17 24.92 14.39
C GLY A 809 42.34 26.10 14.91
N VAL A 810 41.44 26.65 14.08
CA VAL A 810 40.57 27.78 14.45
C VAL A 810 39.19 27.31 14.97
N LEU A 811 38.86 26.04 14.80
CA LEU A 811 37.70 25.37 15.36
C LEU A 811 38.12 24.04 15.96
N ASP A 812 37.73 23.79 17.20
CA ASP A 812 37.88 22.48 17.83
C ASP A 812 36.48 21.89 17.97
N LEU A 813 36.20 20.84 17.20
CA LEU A 813 34.88 20.24 17.07
C LEU A 813 35.03 18.77 16.69
N ASN A 814 34.29 17.89 17.34
CA ASN A 814 34.27 16.46 17.00
C ASN A 814 33.34 16.18 15.80
N PHE A 815 33.65 16.78 14.65
CA PHE A 815 32.88 16.62 13.42
C PHE A 815 33.06 15.20 12.83
N LYS A 816 31.94 14.49 12.63
CA LYS A 816 31.94 13.09 12.17
C LYS A 816 31.47 12.90 10.74
N GLY A 817 30.62 13.78 10.22
CA GLY A 817 30.18 13.69 8.84
C GLY A 817 28.89 14.43 8.53
N MET A 818 28.30 14.10 7.38
CA MET A 818 27.06 14.70 6.92
C MET A 818 26.06 13.64 6.42
N ALA A 819 24.76 13.94 6.51
CA ALA A 819 23.69 13.14 5.90
C ALA A 819 22.69 14.06 5.16
N ILE A 820 22.26 13.68 3.97
CA ILE A 820 21.42 14.52 3.12
C ILE A 820 20.23 13.71 2.63
N GLY A 821 19.02 14.12 3.01
CA GLY A 821 17.76 13.53 2.53
C GLY A 821 17.30 14.17 1.22
N ASN A 822 16.93 13.38 0.22
CA ASN A 822 16.36 13.84 -1.06
C ASN A 822 17.09 15.07 -1.67
N GLY A 823 18.42 15.10 -1.57
CA GLY A 823 19.21 16.31 -1.82
C GLY A 823 19.37 16.67 -3.29
N ILE A 824 19.29 17.97 -3.62
CA ILE A 824 19.72 18.51 -4.91
C ILE A 824 21.25 18.56 -4.94
N LEU A 825 21.86 17.48 -5.44
CA LEU A 825 23.32 17.37 -5.64
C LEU A 825 23.75 17.80 -7.05
N SER A 826 22.81 17.78 -8.00
CA SER A 826 23.01 18.24 -9.37
C SER A 826 21.65 18.50 -10.04
N GLU A 827 21.29 19.76 -10.24
CA GLU A 827 20.07 20.14 -10.96
C GLU A 827 20.04 19.56 -12.38
N TYR A 828 21.20 19.51 -13.02
CA TYR A 828 21.41 18.90 -14.34
C TYR A 828 21.02 17.42 -14.37
N LEU A 829 21.58 16.61 -13.46
CA LEU A 829 21.28 15.18 -13.42
C LEU A 829 19.84 14.92 -12.97
N GLN A 830 19.33 15.69 -12.00
CA GLN A 830 17.97 15.55 -11.51
C GLN A 830 16.95 15.79 -12.61
N THR A 831 17.07 16.91 -13.34
CA THR A 831 16.19 17.25 -14.47
C THR A 831 16.19 16.16 -15.55
N ASN A 832 17.37 15.65 -15.90
CA ASN A 832 17.50 14.61 -16.92
C ASN A 832 16.96 13.24 -16.46
N SER A 833 17.10 12.90 -15.17
CA SER A 833 16.63 11.63 -14.61
C SER A 833 15.11 11.55 -14.45
N GLU A 834 14.46 12.69 -14.20
CA GLU A 834 13.02 12.80 -13.96
C GLU A 834 12.18 12.22 -15.11
N VAL A 835 12.61 12.46 -16.35
CA VAL A 835 11.92 11.97 -17.56
C VAL A 835 11.78 10.44 -17.57
N ALA A 836 12.87 9.73 -17.27
CA ALA A 836 12.88 8.27 -17.24
C ALA A 836 12.08 7.73 -16.04
N LEU A 837 12.16 8.41 -14.89
CA LEU A 837 11.39 8.07 -13.69
C LEU A 837 9.88 8.17 -13.94
N GLN A 838 9.42 9.27 -14.56
CA GLN A 838 8.00 9.45 -14.85
C GLN A 838 7.46 8.37 -15.79
N TYR A 839 8.21 8.02 -16.84
CA TYR A 839 7.83 6.93 -17.74
C TYR A 839 7.82 5.57 -17.01
N GLY A 840 8.90 5.22 -16.31
CA GLY A 840 9.01 3.94 -15.62
C GLY A 840 7.98 3.74 -14.51
N ARG A 841 7.52 4.82 -13.87
CA ARG A 841 6.44 4.81 -12.87
C ARG A 841 5.05 4.96 -13.47
N GLY A 842 4.93 5.05 -14.79
CA GLY A 842 3.65 5.07 -15.50
C GLY A 842 2.93 6.42 -15.52
N PHE A 843 3.56 7.53 -15.14
CA PHE A 843 2.95 8.87 -15.24
C PHE A 843 2.76 9.30 -16.71
N ASN A 844 3.70 8.93 -17.58
CA ASN A 844 3.59 9.13 -19.03
C ASN A 844 3.42 7.81 -19.79
N GLY A 845 2.81 7.88 -20.98
CA GLY A 845 2.53 6.70 -21.80
C GLY A 845 3.69 6.35 -22.73
N ILE A 846 3.64 5.15 -23.31
CA ILE A 846 4.65 4.72 -24.30
C ILE A 846 4.61 5.57 -25.58
N ASP A 847 3.45 6.11 -25.98
CA ASP A 847 3.37 7.09 -27.07
C ASP A 847 4.17 8.37 -26.74
N ASP A 848 4.00 8.90 -25.53
CA ASP A 848 4.69 10.11 -25.09
C ASP A 848 6.21 9.86 -25.02
N TRP A 849 6.61 8.71 -24.47
CA TRP A 849 8.01 8.27 -24.43
C TRP A 849 8.62 8.11 -25.82
N ASN A 850 7.93 7.41 -26.73
CA ASN A 850 8.41 7.20 -28.09
C ASN A 850 8.56 8.51 -28.85
N GLN A 851 7.58 9.41 -28.71
CA GLN A 851 7.60 10.70 -29.36
C GLN A 851 8.69 11.61 -28.80
N LEU A 852 8.84 11.68 -27.47
CA LEU A 852 9.94 12.37 -26.81
C LEU A 852 11.30 11.83 -27.27
N SER A 853 11.47 10.51 -27.23
CA SER A 853 12.69 9.85 -27.69
C SER A 853 13.00 10.21 -29.14
N LEU A 854 12.02 10.17 -30.04
CA LEU A 854 12.21 10.54 -31.44
C LEU A 854 12.60 12.01 -31.60
N ASP A 855 11.88 12.93 -30.96
CA ASP A 855 12.07 14.37 -31.15
C ASP A 855 13.34 14.90 -30.48
N CYS A 856 13.79 14.25 -29.40
CA CYS A 856 15.00 14.64 -28.67
C CYS A 856 16.25 13.93 -29.22
N THR A 857 16.20 12.62 -29.41
CA THR A 857 17.39 11.81 -29.77
C THR A 857 17.54 11.58 -31.27
N ALA A 858 16.48 11.84 -32.07
CA ALA A 858 16.34 11.36 -33.45
C ALA A 858 16.57 9.83 -33.61
N GLY A 859 16.37 9.06 -32.53
CA GLY A 859 16.66 7.64 -32.45
C GLY A 859 18.15 7.29 -32.43
N MET A 860 19.04 8.28 -32.27
CA MET A 860 20.50 8.08 -32.36
C MET A 860 21.18 7.84 -31.02
N SER A 861 20.51 8.13 -29.90
CA SER A 861 21.01 7.93 -28.55
C SER A 861 19.97 7.29 -27.66
N ASN A 862 20.43 6.73 -26.55
CA ASN A 862 19.54 6.16 -25.55
C ASN A 862 18.78 7.32 -24.85
N PRO A 863 17.44 7.36 -24.92
CA PRO A 863 16.64 8.39 -24.26
C PRO A 863 16.84 8.44 -22.74
N ILE A 864 17.16 7.31 -22.07
CA ILE A 864 17.43 7.30 -20.63
C ILE A 864 18.61 8.18 -20.24
N TYR A 865 19.63 8.26 -21.11
CA TYR A 865 20.86 9.02 -20.85
C TYR A 865 20.95 10.30 -21.71
N PHE A 866 19.84 10.71 -22.31
CA PHE A 866 19.83 11.92 -23.13
C PHE A 866 19.92 13.16 -22.23
N ASP A 867 20.65 14.16 -22.70
CA ASP A 867 20.73 15.45 -22.03
C ASP A 867 19.56 16.36 -22.47
N TYR A 868 18.43 16.17 -21.81
CA TYR A 868 17.23 16.97 -22.04
C TYR A 868 17.44 18.44 -21.65
N SER A 869 18.15 18.69 -20.56
CA SER A 869 18.36 20.02 -19.97
C SER A 869 19.13 20.98 -20.88
N SER A 870 20.04 20.47 -21.73
CA SER A 870 20.85 21.29 -22.65
C SER A 870 20.32 21.31 -24.09
N SER A 871 19.19 20.64 -24.35
CA SER A 871 18.64 20.53 -25.70
C SER A 871 18.21 21.89 -26.25
N SER A 872 18.78 22.29 -27.39
CA SER A 872 18.36 23.47 -28.15
C SER A 872 17.21 23.20 -29.13
N ASN A 873 16.71 21.96 -29.19
CA ASN A 873 15.63 21.57 -30.10
C ASN A 873 14.28 21.99 -29.50
N THR A 874 13.65 23.00 -30.11
CA THR A 874 12.36 23.54 -29.63
C THR A 874 11.22 22.53 -29.55
N THR A 875 11.24 21.45 -30.33
CA THR A 875 10.25 20.37 -30.21
C THR A 875 10.54 19.53 -28.97
N CYS A 876 11.79 19.14 -28.76
CA CYS A 876 12.23 18.40 -27.58
C CYS A 876 11.92 19.18 -26.29
N THR A 877 12.25 20.48 -26.23
CA THR A 877 11.96 21.34 -25.07
C THR A 877 10.47 21.37 -24.74
N LYS A 878 9.57 21.41 -25.74
CA LYS A 878 8.12 21.40 -25.50
C LYS A 878 7.63 20.10 -24.85
N TYR A 879 8.20 18.95 -25.23
CA TYR A 879 7.85 17.68 -24.60
C TYR A 879 8.47 17.59 -23.20
N LEU A 880 9.69 18.09 -23.00
CA LEU A 880 10.27 18.20 -21.67
C LEU A 880 9.41 19.06 -20.74
N ASP A 881 8.96 20.24 -21.20
CA ASP A 881 8.05 21.11 -20.45
C ASP A 881 6.72 20.40 -20.11
N TYR A 882 6.22 19.55 -21.02
CA TYR A 882 5.03 18.76 -20.79
C TYR A 882 5.24 17.69 -19.71
N PHE A 883 6.36 16.94 -19.76
CA PHE A 883 6.72 15.94 -18.76
C PHE A 883 6.93 16.60 -17.39
N LEU A 884 7.76 17.64 -17.32
CA LEU A 884 8.02 18.37 -16.07
C LEU A 884 6.76 19.07 -15.53
N GLY A 885 5.83 19.46 -16.41
CA GLY A 885 4.53 20.02 -16.03
C GLY A 885 3.49 18.99 -15.56
N THR A 886 3.78 17.68 -15.63
CA THR A 886 2.85 16.62 -15.18
C THR A 886 2.49 16.77 -13.70
N PHE A 887 3.42 17.26 -12.89
CA PHE A 887 3.28 17.46 -11.45
C PHE A 887 2.95 18.92 -11.05
N ASP A 888 2.29 19.70 -11.92
CA ASP A 888 1.83 21.05 -11.57
C ASP A 888 1.02 20.99 -10.24
N GLU A 889 1.47 21.74 -9.23
CA GLU A 889 1.15 21.64 -7.78
C GLU A 889 -0.35 21.66 -7.43
N ALA A 890 -1.23 21.90 -8.41
CA ALA A 890 -2.66 22.05 -8.19
C ALA A 890 -3.42 20.75 -7.92
N ILE A 891 -2.85 19.56 -8.23
CA ILE A 891 -3.59 18.28 -8.14
C ILE A 891 -2.76 17.10 -7.61
N ILE A 892 -1.44 17.13 -7.73
CA ILE A 892 -0.52 16.08 -7.25
C ILE A 892 0.45 16.72 -6.29
N ASP A 893 0.72 16.07 -5.16
CA ASP A 893 1.79 16.46 -4.25
C ASP A 893 3.14 16.11 -4.89
N PRO A 894 3.98 17.10 -5.26
CA PRO A 894 5.28 16.83 -5.87
C PRO A 894 6.29 16.25 -4.87
N TYR A 895 6.05 16.34 -3.57
CA TYR A 895 6.91 15.80 -2.52
C TYR A 895 6.57 14.33 -2.21
N ASN A 896 5.32 13.92 -2.42
CA ASN A 896 4.91 12.52 -2.30
C ASN A 896 3.79 12.17 -3.29
N VAL A 897 4.18 11.67 -4.46
CA VAL A 897 3.25 11.33 -5.55
C VAL A 897 2.23 10.24 -5.17
N TYR A 898 2.50 9.41 -4.15
CA TYR A 898 1.59 8.34 -3.72
C TYR A 898 0.66 8.75 -2.57
N GLN A 899 0.95 9.86 -1.89
CA GLN A 899 0.12 10.39 -0.81
C GLN A 899 -1.25 10.85 -1.34
N ASP A 900 -2.28 10.58 -0.55
CA ASP A 900 -3.60 11.14 -0.76
C ASP A 900 -3.78 12.34 0.18
N CYS A 901 -3.78 13.53 -0.39
CA CYS A 901 -4.05 14.76 0.35
C CYS A 901 -5.44 14.74 0.98
N PHE A 902 -5.59 15.32 2.18
CA PHE A 902 -6.92 15.58 2.72
C PHE A 902 -7.76 16.33 1.69
N LEU A 903 -8.93 15.74 1.43
CA LEU A 903 -9.95 16.41 0.67
C LEU A 903 -10.50 17.56 1.49
N THR A 904 -10.02 18.77 1.23
CA THR A 904 -10.64 19.98 1.75
C THR A 904 -11.97 20.18 1.02
N PRO A 905 -13.08 20.42 1.75
CA PRO A 905 -14.33 20.80 1.11
C PRO A 905 -14.08 22.03 0.22
N ARG A 906 -14.60 22.05 -1.00
CA ARG A 906 -14.67 23.22 -1.88
C ARG A 906 -15.30 24.36 -1.09
N ARG A 907 -14.48 25.24 -0.51
CA ARG A 907 -14.97 26.49 0.07
C ARG A 907 -15.69 27.23 -1.07
N ILE A 908 -16.99 27.45 -0.91
CA ILE A 908 -17.84 28.17 -1.86
C ILE A 908 -17.41 29.64 -1.82
N THR A 909 -16.32 29.97 -2.52
CA THR A 909 -16.04 31.34 -2.94
C THR A 909 -15.56 31.24 -4.37
N GLY A 910 -16.34 31.77 -5.31
CA GLY A 910 -16.00 31.77 -6.72
C GLY A 910 -14.64 32.42 -6.95
N ARG A 911 -13.60 31.61 -7.16
CA ARG A 911 -12.31 32.06 -7.68
C ARG A 911 -11.90 31.06 -8.76
N LYS A 912 -11.59 31.59 -9.94
CA LYS A 912 -10.78 30.88 -10.94
C LYS A 912 -9.54 30.36 -10.21
N LEU A 913 -9.29 29.05 -10.32
CA LEU A 913 -8.02 28.41 -10.00
C LEU A 913 -6.92 29.15 -10.76
N LEU A 914 -6.29 30.11 -10.09
CA LEU A 914 -5.25 30.96 -10.63
C LEU A 914 -3.93 30.30 -10.25
N LYS A 915 -3.29 29.73 -11.27
CA LYS A 915 -1.89 29.26 -11.34
C LYS A 915 -1.06 29.68 -10.13
N THR A 916 -0.72 28.70 -9.31
CA THR A 916 0.18 28.83 -8.17
C THR A 916 1.61 28.98 -8.68
N ALA A 917 1.93 30.16 -9.22
CA ALA A 917 3.30 30.56 -9.44
C ALA A 917 3.49 31.92 -8.74
N GLY A 918 4.16 31.89 -7.60
CA GLY A 918 4.58 33.07 -6.85
C GLY A 918 3.82 33.31 -5.54
N ARG A 919 4.40 32.79 -4.44
CA ARG A 919 4.00 32.97 -3.03
C ARG A 919 3.85 34.45 -2.55
N ARG A 920 4.17 35.46 -3.37
CA ARG A 920 4.12 36.90 -2.98
C ARG A 920 2.75 37.58 -2.98
N ARG A 921 1.67 36.96 -3.47
CA ARG A 921 0.32 37.60 -3.51
C ARG A 921 -0.73 37.02 -2.55
N GLN A 922 -0.45 35.90 -1.91
CA GLN A 922 -1.44 35.24 -1.03
C GLN A 922 -1.58 35.93 0.34
N ALA A 923 -0.50 36.49 0.91
CA ALA A 923 -0.53 37.15 2.22
C ALA A 923 -1.47 38.37 2.31
N LEU A 924 -1.64 39.12 1.20
CA LEU A 924 -2.48 40.33 1.17
C LEU A 924 -3.99 40.03 1.02
N GLN A 925 -4.33 38.85 0.49
CA GLN A 925 -5.71 38.42 0.31
C GLN A 925 -6.25 37.73 1.58
N ARG A 926 -5.41 36.97 2.28
CA ARG A 926 -5.74 36.26 3.54
C ARG A 926 -6.09 37.21 4.69
N ARG A 927 -5.45 38.38 4.79
CA ARG A 927 -5.81 39.44 5.77
C ARG A 927 -7.24 39.96 5.60
N ARG A 928 -7.84 39.85 4.41
CA ARG A 928 -9.22 40.28 4.15
C ARG A 928 -10.23 39.18 4.49
N ASP A 929 -9.83 37.92 4.34
CA ASP A 929 -10.66 36.75 4.59
C ASP A 929 -10.67 36.38 6.10
N ALA A 930 -9.57 36.61 6.83
CA ALA A 930 -9.50 36.46 8.30
C ALA A 930 -10.44 37.43 9.05
N VAL A 931 -10.70 38.62 8.49
CA VAL A 931 -11.67 39.58 9.04
C VAL A 931 -13.12 39.11 8.84
N ILE A 932 -13.38 38.28 7.82
CA ILE A 932 -14.69 37.69 7.55
C ILE A 932 -14.92 36.45 8.41
N ASP A 933 -13.91 35.61 8.60
CA ASP A 933 -14.01 34.43 9.49
C ASP A 933 -14.12 34.82 10.97
N ALA A 934 -13.47 35.93 11.40
CA ALA A 934 -13.65 36.50 12.73
C ALA A 934 -15.10 36.97 13.00
N LEU A 935 -15.92 37.22 11.97
CA LEU A 935 -17.33 37.57 12.14
C LEU A 935 -18.24 36.34 12.30
N ASN A 936 -17.76 35.12 12.03
CA ASN A 936 -18.55 33.88 12.09
C ASN A 936 -18.13 32.90 13.20
N ALA A 937 -17.07 33.19 13.96
CA ALA A 937 -16.56 32.31 15.01
C ALA A 937 -17.41 32.37 16.30
N THR A 938 -18.43 31.52 16.42
CA THR A 938 -19.14 31.28 17.70
C THR A 938 -18.85 29.92 18.34
N GLN A 939 -17.94 29.12 17.81
CA GLN A 939 -17.38 27.94 18.50
C GLN A 939 -15.92 27.74 18.09
N ALA A 940 -15.03 27.63 19.08
CA ALA A 940 -13.64 27.25 18.84
C ALA A 940 -13.61 25.81 18.29
N PRO A 941 -12.84 25.51 17.23
CA PRO A 941 -12.64 24.14 16.77
C PRO A 941 -12.03 23.31 17.90
N GLN A 942 -12.56 22.11 18.14
CA GLN A 942 -11.91 21.15 19.03
C GLN A 942 -10.61 20.66 18.35
N PRO A 943 -9.51 20.49 19.11
CA PRO A 943 -8.25 19.99 18.56
C PRO A 943 -8.42 18.58 17.98
N LEU A 944 -8.38 18.47 16.64
CA LEU A 944 -8.71 17.26 15.89
C LEU A 944 -7.75 16.09 16.15
N PHE A 945 -6.51 16.36 16.57
CA PHE A 945 -5.46 15.34 16.74
C PHE A 945 -5.11 15.01 18.20
N THR A 946 -5.91 15.45 19.18
CA THR A 946 -5.61 15.20 20.63
C THR A 946 -6.35 14.02 21.24
N ASP A 947 -7.26 13.40 20.49
CA ASP A 947 -7.98 12.21 20.96
C ASP A 947 -7.48 10.97 20.22
N ASN A 948 -6.73 10.13 20.94
CA ASN A 948 -6.34 8.79 20.49
C ASN A 948 -7.54 7.86 20.20
N ARG A 949 -8.81 8.29 20.38
CA ARG A 949 -10.00 7.44 20.37
C ARG A 949 -11.27 8.02 19.70
N ALA A 950 -11.26 9.16 19.00
CA ALA A 950 -12.51 9.67 18.38
C ALA A 950 -12.44 10.01 16.87
N TYR A 951 -12.86 9.03 16.07
CA TYR A 951 -13.80 9.21 14.95
C TYR A 951 -13.47 10.08 13.70
N SER A 952 -12.21 10.25 13.27
CA SER A 952 -12.00 10.86 11.92
C SER A 952 -10.89 10.30 11.03
N TRP A 953 -10.26 9.17 11.38
CA TRP A 953 -8.99 8.78 10.74
C TRP A 953 -8.96 7.39 10.08
N SER A 954 -10.13 6.83 9.74
CA SER A 954 -10.25 5.53 9.05
C SER A 954 -10.00 5.57 7.54
N ASP A 955 -9.84 6.77 6.96
CA ASP A 955 -9.97 6.98 5.51
C ASP A 955 -8.69 7.51 4.84
N SER A 956 -7.61 7.73 5.61
CA SER A 956 -6.32 8.15 5.05
C SER A 956 -5.44 6.94 4.79
N THR A 957 -4.83 6.88 3.60
CA THR A 957 -3.87 5.83 3.25
C THR A 957 -2.46 6.04 3.82
N ASP A 958 -2.27 7.11 4.60
CA ASP A 958 -0.97 7.62 5.06
C ASP A 958 -0.63 7.16 6.50
N ALA A 959 0.65 6.95 6.77
CA ALA A 959 1.21 6.62 8.09
C ALA A 959 0.89 7.69 9.15
N PHE A 960 0.62 8.92 8.72
CA PHE A 960 0.21 10.04 9.59
C PHE A 960 -1.30 10.10 9.83
N ARG A 961 -2.04 9.04 9.49
CA ARG A 961 -3.48 8.90 9.74
C ARG A 961 -4.30 10.09 9.25
N GLY A 962 -3.85 10.75 8.18
CA GLY A 962 -4.59 11.83 7.57
C GLY A 962 -4.11 13.24 7.84
N PHE A 963 -2.82 13.47 7.71
CA PHE A 963 -2.31 14.83 7.60
C PHE A 963 -2.81 15.48 6.29
N PRO A 964 -3.17 16.78 6.29
CA PRO A 964 -3.33 17.51 5.04
C PRO A 964 -2.01 17.52 4.27
N CYS A 965 -2.06 17.36 2.94
CA CYS A 965 -0.87 17.56 2.12
C CYS A 965 -0.30 18.93 2.41
N PHE A 966 0.98 18.95 2.77
CA PHE A 966 1.82 20.12 2.93
C PHE A 966 1.07 21.36 3.43
N ASN A 967 0.96 21.52 4.75
CA ASN A 967 0.11 22.55 5.37
C ASN A 967 0.91 23.58 6.17
N ASP A 968 1.76 24.33 5.46
CA ASP A 968 2.51 25.46 6.03
C ASP A 968 1.60 26.49 6.72
N ASP A 969 0.30 26.53 6.39
CA ASP A 969 -0.62 27.54 6.91
C ASP A 969 -0.79 27.44 8.43
N ASN A 970 -0.80 26.22 8.99
CA ASN A 970 -0.91 26.04 10.45
C ASN A 970 0.41 26.39 11.16
N MET A 971 1.55 25.95 10.62
CA MET A 971 2.86 26.33 11.13
C MET A 971 3.05 27.86 11.06
N GLN A 972 2.81 28.48 9.90
CA GLN A 972 2.92 29.92 9.74
C GLN A 972 2.00 30.66 10.69
N THR A 973 0.76 30.20 10.88
CA THR A 973 -0.15 30.82 11.85
C THR A 973 0.39 30.69 13.27
N TYR A 974 0.89 29.52 13.65
CA TYR A 974 1.46 29.27 14.96
C TYR A 974 2.68 30.17 15.25
N LEU A 975 3.65 30.21 14.33
CA LEU A 975 4.88 31.00 14.47
C LEU A 975 4.66 32.52 14.38
N ASN A 976 3.51 32.98 13.89
CA ASN A 976 3.14 34.39 13.87
C ASN A 976 2.40 34.88 15.13
N ARG A 977 2.14 33.99 16.09
CA ARG A 977 1.45 34.37 17.34
C ARG A 977 2.40 35.17 18.25
N PRO A 978 1.99 36.33 18.78
CA PRO A 978 2.86 37.17 19.62
C PRO A 978 3.42 36.44 20.84
N GLU A 979 2.61 35.61 21.48
CA GLU A 979 3.03 34.81 22.63
C GLU A 979 4.03 33.71 22.26
N VAL A 980 3.91 33.12 21.06
CA VAL A 980 4.86 32.11 20.55
C VAL A 980 6.19 32.78 20.22
N ILE A 981 6.18 33.88 19.45
CA ILE A 981 7.38 34.67 19.12
C ILE A 981 8.15 35.06 20.38
N THR A 982 7.42 35.51 21.42
CA THR A 982 8.02 35.88 22.70
C THR A 982 8.62 34.66 23.41
N ALA A 983 7.89 33.54 23.45
CA ALA A 983 8.33 32.31 24.13
C ALA A 983 9.59 31.71 23.52
N ILE A 984 9.77 31.83 22.20
CA ILE A 984 10.94 31.33 21.47
C ILE A 984 12.04 32.38 21.29
N HIS A 985 11.96 33.51 22.00
CA HIS A 985 12.96 34.59 21.96
C HIS A 985 13.21 35.17 20.56
N ALA A 986 12.24 35.04 19.65
CA ALA A 986 12.34 35.50 18.27
C ALA A 986 11.91 36.96 18.11
N LYS A 987 12.29 37.56 16.98
CA LYS A 987 11.93 38.92 16.59
C LYS A 987 11.55 38.99 15.11
N LEU A 988 10.45 39.68 14.81
CA LEU A 988 10.09 40.03 13.44
C LEU A 988 10.73 41.36 13.05
N LEU A 989 11.99 41.29 12.60
CA LEU A 989 12.73 42.46 12.10
C LEU A 989 12.65 42.53 10.58
N HIS A 990 12.38 43.74 10.07
CA HIS A 990 12.27 44.05 8.63
C HIS A 990 11.15 43.30 7.87
N ARG A 991 10.27 42.58 8.56
CA ARG A 991 9.08 41.89 8.01
C ARG A 991 7.87 42.07 8.93
N ARG A 992 6.67 41.85 8.37
CA ARG A 992 5.40 41.97 9.12
C ARG A 992 4.99 40.66 9.79
N GLU A 993 5.29 39.54 9.15
CA GLU A 993 4.90 38.18 9.52
C GLU A 993 6.08 37.26 9.21
N TRP A 994 6.26 36.21 10.00
CA TRP A 994 7.14 35.07 9.72
C TRP A 994 6.55 34.29 8.55
N THR A 995 7.41 33.82 7.66
CA THR A 995 7.06 32.95 6.54
C THR A 995 8.09 31.87 6.45
N ASP A 996 7.66 30.66 6.09
CA ASP A 996 8.54 29.50 5.96
C ASP A 996 9.69 29.77 4.98
N CYS A 997 9.36 30.21 3.76
CA CYS A 997 10.35 30.65 2.77
C CYS A 997 10.24 32.14 2.46
N SER A 998 11.37 32.85 2.32
CA SER A 998 11.41 34.34 2.18
C SER A 998 12.19 34.87 1.00
#